data_AF-A0A3R9Z2Y5-F1
#
_entry.id   AF-A0A3R9Z2Y5-F1
#
_cell.length_a   1.000
_cell.length_b   1.000
_cell.length_c   1.000
_cell.angle_alpha   90.00
_cell.angle_beta   90.00
_cell.angle_gamma   90.00
#
_symmetry.space_group_name_H-M   'P 1'
#
loop_
_entity.id
_entity.type
_entity.pdbx_description
1 polymer ?
#
loop_
_entity_poly.entity_id
_entity_poly.type
_entity_poly.pdbx_seq_one_letter_code
_entity_poly.pdbx_strand_id
1 'polypeptide(L)'
;MRRKLTGFCALLLCSLMLAGCGGGTENAPSGFGVAGLSAKAAVPGGSGSTDGSALAATAARADGKADELFPANRPLARSPFAFARNGQFHVYAANGSRKRLELNFDTKSYTVADNLGHGTSGTFSEDATEPGTYIFANTRITSVVNTARFRITADAIVGAFPFEKPWSNPASYEVVPFIGARAFVTNPAELDGSYNRFGISHNSNGFSDSQILAMRISGHGTVLEMCFNNIIYAIDACPTASKRTYTVTASPDSVWTATGTTPADLLQFRMARIDGENVWLSGGYTDSATDVRVFRVGLRNTPNWPKIRYIGASTEGSWGSNVFDTATSVRRAITPEGGTSDVILPFTSISGPQGIRSLNAAGPKKYFAMQNGVLSVIVGSRNPDTQGYIQVNLFKEALDVRSGRYTVFATNGTEQLLDVDFDTRRYAMTAPGGDTATGPFTEDPNDPGTYIFSNERITTFSNTARFRVTTDAVVGAFPFAIFKSAPVAYAAQPFIAARSFVTNKSELAGLYDVLIASGSSNNSGYMGAYWQLRVNDSGTIATQCSAGTSPCQAPAASPISYDYSIASGASPGIWLLMSSNGAPTFAVRVAKIGSRKILLEAKEFLNISTEPNAPQPAWLLLTGFRQPAPGSVDASWPTLAMHSVSTASTFGTALTDASSYTTQYVQPNGALTTVASTLQSDPTSSQVRVGTDVGGARFLVLQNGAMALMMPMGPAINHLHIGLAN
;
A
#
# COMPACT_ATOMS: atom_id res chain seq x y z
N MET A 1 -39.40 -3.76 59.02
CA MET A 1 -38.27 -4.65 59.39
C MET A 1 -37.12 -4.31 58.45
N ARG A 2 -36.15 -3.44 58.77
CA ARG A 2 -34.91 -3.59 59.58
C ARG A 2 -33.96 -4.73 59.15
N ARG A 3 -32.81 -4.34 58.57
CA ARG A 3 -31.37 -4.71 58.82
C ARG A 3 -30.61 -4.75 57.47
N LYS A 4 -29.62 -3.89 57.14
CA LYS A 4 -28.25 -3.60 57.66
C LYS A 4 -27.29 -4.81 57.66
N LEU A 5 -26.15 -4.68 56.96
CA LEU A 5 -24.71 -4.69 57.41
C LEU A 5 -23.76 -5.13 56.25
N THR A 6 -22.84 -4.26 55.76
CA THR A 6 -21.35 -4.21 55.97
C THR A 6 -20.55 -5.39 55.36
N GLY A 7 -19.34 -5.31 54.77
CA GLY A 7 -18.26 -4.31 54.64
C GLY A 7 -16.94 -5.01 54.19
N PHE A 8 -15.85 -4.23 54.02
CA PHE A 8 -14.42 -4.58 53.72
C PHE A 8 -14.04 -4.94 52.26
N CYS A 9 -13.11 -4.32 51.51
CA CYS A 9 -11.82 -3.59 51.70
C CYS A 9 -10.56 -4.49 51.78
N ALA A 10 -9.68 -4.44 50.74
CA ALA A 10 -8.21 -4.19 50.79
C ALA A 10 -7.34 -4.91 49.70
N LEU A 11 -6.50 -4.10 49.04
CA LEU A 11 -5.09 -4.25 48.56
C LEU A 11 -4.59 -5.53 47.84
N LEU A 12 -3.98 -5.47 46.63
CA LEU A 12 -2.68 -4.92 46.19
C LEU A 12 -1.51 -5.92 46.35
N LEU A 13 -0.84 -6.28 45.24
CA LEU A 13 0.54 -6.79 45.23
C LEU A 13 1.20 -6.70 43.85
N CYS A 14 2.31 -5.96 43.80
CA CYS A 14 3.32 -5.93 42.73
C CYS A 14 4.22 -7.18 42.76
N SER A 15 4.94 -7.44 41.66
CA SER A 15 6.20 -8.22 41.71
C SER A 15 7.21 -7.69 40.69
N LEU A 16 8.34 -7.20 41.22
CA LEU A 16 9.64 -7.03 40.56
C LEU A 16 10.42 -8.34 40.66
N MET A 17 11.27 -8.66 39.67
CA MET A 17 12.46 -9.51 39.86
C MET A 17 13.60 -9.03 38.95
N LEU A 18 14.79 -8.93 39.53
CA LEU A 18 16.08 -8.51 38.97
C LEU A 18 17.10 -9.64 39.20
N ALA A 19 17.95 -9.87 38.20
CA ALA A 19 19.34 -10.39 38.20
C ALA A 19 19.70 -11.80 38.74
N GLY A 20 20.61 -12.44 38.01
CA GLY A 20 21.47 -13.53 38.50
C GLY A 20 22.40 -14.12 37.42
N CYS A 21 23.67 -13.71 37.42
CA CYS A 21 24.79 -14.37 36.73
C CYS A 21 25.15 -15.71 37.40
N GLY A 22 25.70 -16.65 36.63
CA GLY A 22 26.41 -17.82 37.16
C GLY A 22 26.87 -18.77 36.05
N GLY A 23 28.18 -18.78 35.77
CA GLY A 23 28.83 -19.74 34.87
C GLY A 23 29.28 -21.02 35.59
N GLY A 24 29.64 -22.05 34.81
CA GLY A 24 30.23 -23.29 35.32
C GLY A 24 30.31 -24.37 34.24
N THR A 25 31.54 -24.67 33.86
CA THR A 25 32.04 -25.62 32.83
C THR A 25 31.97 -27.08 33.23
N GLU A 26 31.78 -28.01 32.28
CA GLU A 26 32.40 -29.36 32.32
C GLU A 26 32.39 -30.06 30.93
N ASN A 27 33.61 -30.34 30.45
CA ASN A 27 34.15 -31.48 29.67
C ASN A 27 33.37 -32.17 28.51
N ALA A 28 34.09 -32.25 27.38
CA ALA A 28 33.84 -33.03 26.15
C ALA A 28 34.25 -34.53 26.32
N PRO A 29 34.47 -35.37 25.27
CA PRO A 29 34.02 -35.38 23.86
C PRO A 29 33.55 -36.78 23.35
N SER A 30 32.85 -36.85 22.22
CA SER A 30 32.83 -37.95 21.22
C SER A 30 31.65 -37.67 20.27
N GLY A 31 31.77 -37.62 18.94
CA GLY A 31 32.31 -38.63 18.04
C GLY A 31 31.17 -39.02 17.08
N PHE A 32 30.90 -38.22 16.04
CA PHE A 32 29.89 -38.54 15.03
C PHE A 32 30.55 -39.19 13.81
N GLY A 33 30.44 -40.52 13.78
CA GLY A 33 30.65 -41.36 12.61
C GLY A 33 29.41 -41.42 11.72
N VAL A 34 29.68 -41.70 10.45
CA VAL A 34 28.80 -41.73 9.29
C VAL A 34 28.03 -43.08 9.21
N ALA A 35 27.00 -43.11 8.36
CA ALA A 35 26.12 -44.22 7.95
C ALA A 35 24.84 -44.34 8.80
N GLY A 36 23.64 -44.48 8.25
CA GLY A 36 23.23 -44.97 6.95
C GLY A 36 22.02 -45.89 7.17
N LEU A 37 21.12 -45.90 6.19
CA LEU A 37 20.06 -46.89 5.94
C LEU A 37 18.70 -46.78 6.64
N SER A 38 17.72 -46.96 5.74
CA SER A 38 16.49 -47.74 5.88
C SER A 38 15.24 -47.07 6.43
N ALA A 39 14.43 -46.69 5.44
CA ALA A 39 13.00 -46.93 5.35
C ALA A 39 12.44 -47.95 6.36
N LYS A 40 11.42 -47.51 7.10
CA LYS A 40 10.36 -48.39 7.58
C LYS A 40 9.02 -47.73 7.31
N ALA A 41 8.28 -48.33 6.40
CA ALA A 41 6.89 -48.00 6.12
C ALA A 41 6.06 -48.14 7.39
N ALA A 42 5.26 -47.12 7.69
CA ALA A 42 4.16 -47.20 8.62
C ALA A 42 2.95 -46.53 7.95
N VAL A 43 1.96 -47.36 7.61
CA VAL A 43 0.60 -46.95 7.29
C VAL A 43 0.00 -46.27 8.53
N PRO A 44 -0.76 -45.19 8.35
CA PRO A 44 -2.07 -45.19 8.99
C PRO A 44 -3.18 -44.73 8.03
N GLY A 45 -4.21 -45.55 7.94
CA GLY A 45 -5.54 -45.08 7.59
C GLY A 45 -6.08 -44.18 8.70
N GLY A 46 -6.78 -43.12 8.31
CA GLY A 46 -7.39 -42.18 9.24
C GLY A 46 -7.95 -41.00 8.46
N SER A 47 -9.23 -41.09 8.14
CA SER A 47 -10.06 -40.02 7.60
C SER A 47 -9.91 -38.74 8.42
N GLY A 48 -9.35 -37.68 7.82
CA GLY A 48 -9.27 -36.35 8.40
C GLY A 48 -9.69 -35.33 7.35
N SER A 49 -10.94 -34.88 7.44
CA SER A 49 -11.43 -33.67 6.79
C SER A 49 -10.52 -32.51 7.18
N THR A 50 -9.82 -31.92 6.21
CA THR A 50 -9.03 -30.71 6.41
C THR A 50 -9.87 -29.53 5.94
N ASP A 51 -10.19 -28.64 6.87
CA ASP A 51 -10.86 -27.37 6.63
C ASP A 51 -10.06 -26.52 5.65
N GLY A 52 -10.56 -26.43 4.43
CA GLY A 52 -10.08 -25.52 3.39
C GLY A 52 -10.55 -24.10 3.70
N SER A 53 -9.76 -23.36 4.47
CA SER A 53 -9.84 -21.90 4.48
C SER A 53 -8.45 -21.30 4.62
N ALA A 54 -7.76 -21.20 3.48
CA ALA A 54 -6.65 -20.29 3.33
C ALA A 54 -7.21 -19.00 2.69
N LEU A 55 -6.97 -17.87 3.37
CA LEU A 55 -7.52 -16.51 3.14
C LEU A 55 -8.93 -16.16 3.65
N ALA A 56 -9.71 -17.07 4.26
CA ALA A 56 -10.88 -16.66 5.06
C ALA A 56 -10.58 -16.73 6.56
N ALA A 57 -10.36 -15.55 7.18
CA ALA A 57 -10.35 -15.42 8.63
C ALA A 57 -11.78 -15.38 9.16
N THR A 58 -12.02 -16.12 10.24
CA THR A 58 -13.24 -16.14 11.05
C THR A 58 -13.58 -14.74 11.56
N ALA A 59 -14.73 -14.20 11.15
CA ALA A 59 -15.33 -13.01 11.75
C ALA A 59 -16.65 -13.37 12.43
N ALA A 60 -16.79 -12.95 13.69
CA ALA A 60 -18.03 -13.09 14.45
C ALA A 60 -19.15 -12.26 13.81
N ARG A 61 -20.35 -12.85 13.76
CA ARG A 61 -21.60 -12.28 13.27
C ARG A 61 -21.91 -10.96 13.98
N ALA A 62 -22.07 -9.88 13.23
CA ALA A 62 -22.86 -8.72 13.63
C ALA A 62 -24.06 -8.65 12.68
N ASP A 63 -25.24 -8.99 13.20
CA ASP A 63 -26.52 -8.81 12.49
C ASP A 63 -26.79 -7.31 12.34
N GLY A 64 -26.78 -6.82 11.10
CA GLY A 64 -27.14 -5.45 10.76
C GLY A 64 -27.66 -5.39 9.32
N LYS A 65 -28.94 -5.05 9.17
CA LYS A 65 -29.71 -5.02 7.92
C LYS A 65 -28.98 -4.26 6.80
N ALA A 66 -28.66 -4.97 5.72
CA ALA A 66 -28.24 -4.41 4.44
C ALA A 66 -29.45 -4.36 3.51
N ASP A 67 -30.24 -3.29 3.61
CA ASP A 67 -31.21 -2.91 2.57
C ASP A 67 -31.17 -1.39 2.45
N GLU A 68 -31.22 -0.91 1.21
CA GLU A 68 -31.08 0.49 0.76
C GLU A 68 -29.67 1.09 0.81
N LEU A 69 -28.91 1.04 -0.30
CA LEU A 69 -27.91 2.07 -0.67
C LEU A 69 -27.37 1.85 -2.11
N PHE A 70 -28.24 1.80 -3.12
CA PHE A 70 -27.81 1.89 -4.53
C PHE A 70 -28.80 2.73 -5.36
N PRO A 71 -28.53 4.02 -5.62
CA PRO A 71 -29.16 4.65 -6.77
C PRO A 71 -28.51 4.11 -8.05
N ALA A 72 -29.37 3.60 -8.92
CA ALA A 72 -29.04 3.18 -10.27
C ALA A 72 -28.56 4.36 -11.14
N ASN A 73 -27.76 4.01 -12.16
CA ASN A 73 -27.41 4.79 -13.35
C ASN A 73 -26.29 5.84 -13.20
N ARG A 74 -25.05 5.37 -13.43
CA ARG A 74 -24.02 6.15 -14.14
C ARG A 74 -23.61 5.39 -15.40
N PRO A 75 -23.35 6.07 -16.54
CA PRO A 75 -22.74 5.41 -17.69
C PRO A 75 -21.34 4.95 -17.27
N LEU A 76 -21.10 3.64 -17.32
CA LEU A 76 -19.80 3.06 -17.08
C LEU A 76 -18.80 3.66 -18.08
N ALA A 77 -17.63 4.09 -17.59
CA ALA A 77 -16.54 4.53 -18.46
C ALA A 77 -16.28 3.42 -19.49
N ARG A 78 -16.32 3.77 -20.78
CA ARG A 78 -16.00 2.83 -21.86
C ARG A 78 -14.61 2.26 -21.55
N SER A 79 -14.56 0.96 -21.26
CA SER A 79 -13.30 0.25 -21.07
C SER A 79 -12.40 0.49 -22.30
N PRO A 80 -11.11 0.84 -22.10
CA PRO A 80 -10.22 1.34 -23.16
C PRO A 80 -9.95 0.36 -24.32
N PHE A 81 -10.41 -0.90 -24.22
CA PHE A 81 -10.10 -1.98 -25.15
C PHE A 81 -11.19 -2.25 -26.20
N ALA A 82 -11.97 -1.25 -26.61
CA ALA A 82 -13.20 -1.43 -27.41
C ALA A 82 -13.02 -2.09 -28.80
N PHE A 83 -11.81 -2.16 -29.35
CA PHE A 83 -11.60 -2.53 -30.76
C PHE A 83 -11.00 -3.93 -31.02
N ALA A 84 -10.67 -4.72 -30.00
CA ALA A 84 -9.95 -6.00 -30.20
C ALA A 84 -10.38 -7.17 -29.29
N ARG A 85 -11.65 -7.24 -28.84
CA ARG A 85 -12.07 -8.18 -27.77
C ARG A 85 -12.55 -9.56 -28.25
N ASN A 86 -12.98 -9.65 -29.51
CA ASN A 86 -13.40 -10.92 -30.08
C ASN A 86 -12.19 -11.75 -30.51
N GLY A 87 -12.32 -13.06 -30.47
CA GLY A 87 -11.35 -13.97 -31.06
C GLY A 87 -11.04 -15.18 -30.19
N GLN A 88 -10.07 -15.96 -30.66
CA GLN A 88 -9.64 -17.20 -30.05
C GLN A 88 -8.32 -17.02 -29.28
N PHE A 89 -8.25 -17.61 -28.10
CA PHE A 89 -7.12 -17.55 -27.18
C PHE A 89 -6.68 -18.96 -26.81
N HIS A 90 -5.37 -19.20 -26.77
CA HIS A 90 -4.80 -20.41 -26.18
C HIS A 90 -4.74 -20.23 -24.67
N VAL A 91 -5.47 -21.08 -23.96
CA VAL A 91 -5.64 -21.01 -22.52
C VAL A 91 -4.75 -22.02 -21.82
N TYR A 92 -4.03 -21.54 -20.81
CA TYR A 92 -3.23 -22.31 -19.86
C TYR A 92 -3.86 -22.15 -18.48
N ALA A 93 -4.41 -23.22 -17.94
CA ALA A 93 -5.13 -23.20 -16.67
C ALA A 93 -4.31 -23.84 -15.55
N ALA A 94 -4.56 -23.42 -14.31
CA ALA A 94 -3.83 -23.85 -13.12
C ALA A 94 -3.97 -25.35 -12.84
N ASN A 95 -5.09 -25.98 -13.22
CA ASN A 95 -5.26 -27.44 -13.19
C ASN A 95 -4.36 -28.19 -14.22
N GLY A 96 -3.51 -27.46 -14.93
CA GLY A 96 -2.59 -27.93 -15.96
C GLY A 96 -3.25 -28.32 -17.27
N SER A 97 -4.47 -27.86 -17.55
CA SER A 97 -5.09 -28.06 -18.86
C SER A 97 -4.69 -26.99 -19.87
N ARG A 98 -4.60 -27.40 -21.15
CA ARG A 98 -4.50 -26.50 -22.32
C ARG A 98 -5.85 -26.53 -23.04
N LYS A 99 -6.43 -25.34 -23.30
CA LYS A 99 -7.75 -25.19 -23.94
C LYS A 99 -7.71 -24.09 -25.00
N ARG A 100 -8.77 -24.01 -25.81
CA ARG A 100 -9.06 -22.86 -26.67
C ARG A 100 -10.28 -22.14 -26.11
N LEU A 101 -10.17 -20.84 -25.87
CA LEU A 101 -11.28 -19.99 -25.47
C LEU A 101 -11.59 -19.05 -26.62
N GLU A 102 -12.82 -19.11 -27.13
CA GLU A 102 -13.36 -18.15 -28.07
C GLU A 102 -14.30 -17.20 -27.32
N LEU A 103 -14.11 -15.89 -27.52
CA LEU A 103 -14.98 -14.85 -27.00
C LEU A 103 -15.61 -14.06 -28.13
N ASN A 104 -16.89 -13.75 -27.96
CA ASN A 104 -17.64 -12.82 -28.78
C ASN A 104 -18.36 -11.82 -27.87
N PHE A 105 -17.89 -10.58 -27.85
CA PHE A 105 -18.44 -9.46 -27.09
C PHE A 105 -19.69 -8.85 -27.72
N ASP A 106 -19.91 -9.04 -29.02
CA ASP A 106 -21.10 -8.56 -29.71
C ASP A 106 -22.32 -9.39 -29.28
N THR A 107 -22.16 -10.71 -29.24
CA THR A 107 -23.20 -11.65 -28.77
C THR A 107 -23.09 -11.96 -27.28
N LYS A 108 -22.04 -11.47 -26.60
CA LYS A 108 -21.70 -11.77 -25.20
C LYS A 108 -21.65 -13.27 -24.91
N SER A 109 -21.06 -14.04 -25.83
CA SER A 109 -20.97 -15.49 -25.75
C SER A 109 -19.53 -15.97 -25.74
N TYR A 110 -19.31 -17.14 -25.13
CA TYR A 110 -18.01 -17.80 -25.13
C TYR A 110 -18.14 -19.28 -25.48
N THR A 111 -17.03 -19.84 -25.97
CA THR A 111 -16.84 -21.28 -26.15
C THR A 111 -15.46 -21.68 -25.63
N VAL A 112 -15.41 -22.63 -24.71
CA VAL A 112 -14.16 -23.25 -24.23
C VAL A 112 -14.10 -24.66 -24.77
N ALA A 113 -13.15 -24.94 -25.65
CA ALA A 113 -12.92 -26.26 -26.23
C ALA A 113 -11.59 -26.86 -25.76
N ASP A 114 -11.53 -28.19 -25.66
CA ASP A 114 -10.28 -28.92 -25.53
C ASP A 114 -9.57 -29.10 -26.89
N ASN A 115 -8.42 -29.76 -26.87
CA ASN A 115 -7.62 -29.99 -28.08
C ASN A 115 -8.29 -30.96 -29.07
N LEU A 116 -9.36 -31.66 -28.67
CA LEU A 116 -10.16 -32.56 -29.50
C LEU A 116 -11.44 -31.89 -30.02
N GLY A 117 -11.68 -30.61 -29.66
CA GLY A 117 -12.86 -29.85 -30.08
C GLY A 117 -14.09 -30.06 -29.19
N HIS A 118 -14.00 -30.85 -28.12
CA HIS A 118 -15.10 -30.96 -27.16
C HIS A 118 -15.12 -29.72 -26.28
N GLY A 119 -16.27 -29.04 -26.24
CA GLY A 119 -16.37 -27.75 -25.57
C GLY A 119 -17.62 -27.53 -24.75
N THR A 120 -17.56 -26.49 -23.93
CA THR A 120 -18.70 -25.90 -23.24
C THR A 120 -18.86 -24.47 -23.73
N SER A 121 -20.10 -24.06 -23.96
CA SER A 121 -20.43 -22.71 -24.41
C SER A 121 -21.42 -22.09 -23.45
N GLY A 122 -21.43 -20.77 -23.39
CA GLY A 122 -22.35 -20.01 -22.57
C GLY A 122 -22.29 -18.53 -22.88
N THR A 123 -22.86 -17.73 -22.00
CA THR A 123 -22.84 -16.26 -22.07
C THR A 123 -21.97 -15.67 -20.99
N PHE A 124 -21.61 -14.40 -21.14
CA PHE A 124 -20.96 -13.64 -20.07
C PHE A 124 -21.57 -12.25 -19.95
N SER A 125 -21.42 -11.63 -18.79
CA SER A 125 -21.87 -10.26 -18.54
C SER A 125 -20.79 -9.46 -17.82
N GLU A 126 -20.81 -8.14 -17.97
CA GLU A 126 -19.92 -7.29 -17.17
C GLU A 126 -20.33 -7.33 -15.69
N ASP A 127 -19.33 -7.30 -14.82
CA ASP A 127 -19.50 -7.18 -13.38
C ASP A 127 -19.79 -5.73 -13.01
N ALA A 128 -21.01 -5.46 -12.53
CA ALA A 128 -21.44 -4.12 -12.16
C ALA A 128 -20.62 -3.52 -10.99
N THR A 129 -19.97 -4.35 -10.18
CA THR A 129 -19.20 -3.90 -9.01
C THR A 129 -17.73 -3.64 -9.31
N GLU A 130 -17.23 -4.12 -10.44
CA GLU A 130 -15.82 -4.00 -10.83
C GLU A 130 -15.69 -3.84 -12.35
N PRO A 131 -15.83 -2.60 -12.89
CA PRO A 131 -15.81 -2.34 -14.32
C PRO A 131 -14.59 -2.93 -15.05
N GLY A 132 -14.82 -3.41 -16.27
CA GLY A 132 -13.84 -4.14 -17.07
C GLY A 132 -13.58 -5.58 -16.62
N THR A 133 -14.30 -6.07 -15.60
CA THR A 133 -14.37 -7.49 -15.24
C THR A 133 -15.64 -8.10 -15.81
N TYR A 134 -15.56 -9.33 -16.31
CA TYR A 134 -16.68 -10.07 -16.89
C TYR A 134 -16.89 -11.37 -16.14
N ILE A 135 -18.13 -11.83 -16.04
CA ILE A 135 -18.54 -13.02 -15.30
C ILE A 135 -19.04 -14.07 -16.31
N PHE A 136 -18.47 -15.27 -16.27
CA PHE A 136 -18.96 -16.39 -17.08
C PHE A 136 -20.26 -16.94 -16.48
N ALA A 137 -21.30 -17.05 -17.29
CA ALA A 137 -22.46 -17.88 -16.98
C ALA A 137 -22.15 -19.33 -17.38
N ASN A 138 -21.99 -20.21 -16.40
CA ASN A 138 -21.73 -21.64 -16.65
C ASN A 138 -22.45 -22.50 -15.60
N THR A 139 -23.12 -23.56 -16.04
CA THR A 139 -23.88 -24.47 -15.17
C THR A 139 -23.01 -25.36 -14.28
N ARG A 140 -21.70 -25.43 -14.53
CA ARG A 140 -20.73 -26.15 -13.70
C ARG A 140 -20.37 -25.41 -12.41
N ILE A 141 -20.82 -24.16 -12.26
CA ILE A 141 -20.58 -23.34 -11.08
C ILE A 141 -21.69 -23.63 -10.08
N THR A 142 -21.33 -24.30 -8.99
CA THR A 142 -22.26 -24.68 -7.91
C THR A 142 -22.04 -23.89 -6.62
N SER A 143 -21.08 -22.97 -6.61
CA SER A 143 -20.76 -22.12 -5.46
C SER A 143 -21.81 -21.03 -5.25
N VAL A 144 -21.88 -20.51 -4.01
CA VAL A 144 -22.82 -19.42 -3.64
C VAL A 144 -22.51 -18.17 -4.44
N VAL A 145 -21.22 -17.85 -4.58
CA VAL A 145 -20.75 -16.72 -5.38
C VAL A 145 -20.06 -17.24 -6.64
N ASN A 146 -20.41 -16.62 -7.77
CA ASN A 146 -19.73 -16.85 -9.03
C ASN A 146 -18.40 -16.09 -9.08
N THR A 147 -17.30 -16.83 -8.88
CA THR A 147 -15.92 -16.35 -9.01
C THR A 147 -15.28 -16.69 -10.36
N ALA A 148 -16.03 -17.32 -11.29
CA ALA A 148 -15.59 -17.55 -12.65
C ALA A 148 -15.68 -16.26 -13.46
N ARG A 149 -14.70 -15.39 -13.24
CA ARG A 149 -14.62 -14.05 -13.84
C ARG A 149 -13.36 -13.93 -14.67
N PHE A 150 -13.30 -12.93 -15.53
CA PHE A 150 -12.13 -12.64 -16.35
C PHE A 150 -11.97 -11.15 -16.64
N ARG A 151 -10.75 -10.78 -16.95
CA ARG A 151 -10.38 -9.50 -17.56
C ARG A 151 -9.61 -9.76 -18.84
N ILE A 152 -9.62 -8.77 -19.72
CA ILE A 152 -9.07 -8.87 -21.07
C ILE A 152 -8.28 -7.61 -21.40
N THR A 153 -7.11 -7.77 -22.03
CA THR A 153 -6.41 -6.72 -22.79
C THR A 153 -6.66 -6.94 -24.28
N ALA A 154 -5.92 -6.26 -25.16
CA ALA A 154 -5.95 -6.63 -26.58
C ALA A 154 -5.64 -8.12 -26.75
N ASP A 155 -4.48 -8.62 -26.32
CA ASP A 155 -4.01 -9.95 -26.74
C ASP A 155 -4.00 -11.02 -25.65
N ALA A 156 -4.53 -10.71 -24.47
CA ALA A 156 -4.59 -11.65 -23.36
C ALA A 156 -5.88 -11.58 -22.55
N ILE A 157 -6.21 -12.72 -21.95
CA ILE A 157 -7.28 -12.88 -20.96
C ILE A 157 -6.66 -13.47 -19.71
N VAL A 158 -7.01 -12.93 -18.54
CA VAL A 158 -6.70 -13.57 -17.26
C VAL A 158 -8.00 -13.71 -16.52
N GLY A 159 -8.27 -14.92 -16.04
CA GLY A 159 -9.55 -15.22 -15.44
C GLY A 159 -9.52 -16.47 -14.57
N ALA A 160 -10.70 -16.87 -14.14
CA ALA A 160 -10.95 -18.21 -13.63
C ALA A 160 -12.16 -18.82 -14.33
N PHE A 161 -12.14 -20.13 -14.49
CA PHE A 161 -13.18 -20.88 -15.19
C PHE A 161 -13.38 -22.25 -14.53
N PRO A 162 -14.61 -22.81 -14.51
CA PRO A 162 -14.89 -24.14 -13.96
C PRO A 162 -14.33 -25.26 -14.85
N PHE A 163 -13.02 -25.48 -14.77
CA PHE A 163 -12.36 -26.58 -15.45
C PHE A 163 -12.53 -27.89 -14.67
N GLU A 164 -12.43 -29.01 -15.38
CA GLU A 164 -12.48 -30.33 -14.76
C GLU A 164 -11.27 -30.54 -13.83
N LYS A 165 -11.53 -31.11 -12.64
CA LYS A 165 -10.48 -31.50 -11.71
C LYS A 165 -9.62 -32.60 -12.33
N PRO A 166 -8.28 -32.49 -12.29
CA PRO A 166 -7.40 -33.55 -12.74
C PRO A 166 -7.73 -34.89 -12.07
N TRP A 167 -7.81 -35.96 -12.87
CA TRP A 167 -8.08 -37.34 -12.43
C TRP A 167 -9.39 -37.57 -11.65
N SER A 168 -10.39 -36.70 -11.79
CA SER A 168 -11.70 -36.92 -11.15
C SER A 168 -12.58 -37.90 -11.92
N ASN A 169 -13.17 -38.88 -11.21
CA ASN A 169 -14.14 -39.82 -11.76
C ASN A 169 -15.21 -40.18 -10.69
N PRO A 170 -16.50 -39.80 -10.85
CA PRO A 170 -17.05 -39.04 -11.98
C PRO A 170 -16.45 -37.64 -12.09
N ALA A 171 -16.54 -37.05 -13.29
CA ALA A 171 -15.97 -35.73 -13.56
C ALA A 171 -16.55 -34.67 -12.59
N SER A 172 -15.66 -33.94 -11.93
CA SER A 172 -15.98 -32.82 -11.05
C SER A 172 -15.26 -31.56 -11.53
N TYR A 173 -15.77 -30.38 -11.17
CA TYR A 173 -15.27 -29.11 -11.70
C TYR A 173 -14.83 -28.17 -10.58
N GLU A 174 -13.86 -27.32 -10.88
CA GLU A 174 -13.36 -26.29 -9.99
C GLU A 174 -13.06 -25.00 -10.75
N VAL A 175 -13.40 -23.87 -10.14
CA VAL A 175 -13.09 -22.55 -10.67
C VAL A 175 -11.62 -22.26 -10.36
N VAL A 176 -10.76 -22.37 -11.37
CA VAL A 176 -9.31 -22.20 -11.21
C VAL A 176 -8.75 -21.14 -12.17
N PRO A 177 -7.65 -20.47 -11.79
CA PRO A 177 -7.06 -19.41 -12.58
C PRO A 177 -6.55 -19.90 -13.94
N PHE A 178 -6.57 -19.02 -14.94
CA PHE A 178 -5.98 -19.26 -16.25
C PHE A 178 -5.42 -17.98 -16.88
N ILE A 179 -4.51 -18.18 -17.84
CA ILE A 179 -4.06 -17.14 -18.77
C ILE A 179 -4.37 -17.62 -20.19
N GLY A 180 -5.15 -16.83 -20.91
CA GLY A 180 -5.39 -16.95 -22.35
C GLY A 180 -4.54 -15.94 -23.11
N ALA A 181 -3.89 -16.35 -24.19
CA ALA A 181 -3.16 -15.43 -25.08
C ALA A 181 -3.38 -15.79 -26.54
N ARG A 182 -3.25 -14.81 -27.44
CA ARG A 182 -3.39 -15.02 -28.89
C ARG A 182 -2.23 -14.48 -29.72
N ALA A 183 -1.42 -13.58 -29.17
CA ALA A 183 -0.21 -13.07 -29.80
C ALA A 183 1.01 -13.80 -29.24
N PHE A 184 1.81 -14.43 -30.11
CA PHE A 184 3.00 -15.20 -29.71
C PHE A 184 4.23 -14.76 -30.49
N VAL A 185 5.37 -14.79 -29.81
CA VAL A 185 6.68 -14.58 -30.43
C VAL A 185 7.01 -15.77 -31.32
N THR A 186 7.23 -15.50 -32.60
CA THR A 186 7.66 -16.47 -33.62
C THR A 186 9.10 -16.27 -34.06
N ASN A 187 9.67 -15.09 -33.81
CA ASN A 187 11.07 -14.78 -34.07
C ASN A 187 11.95 -15.23 -32.89
N PRO A 188 12.92 -16.14 -33.07
CA PRO A 188 13.71 -16.67 -31.97
C PRO A 188 14.55 -15.59 -31.27
N ALA A 189 15.05 -14.58 -31.99
CA ALA A 189 15.84 -13.51 -31.39
C ALA A 189 15.07 -12.67 -30.35
N GLU A 190 13.74 -12.62 -30.47
CA GLU A 190 12.88 -11.91 -29.52
C GLU A 190 12.64 -12.69 -28.21
N LEU A 191 13.08 -13.95 -28.12
CA LEU A 191 12.99 -14.74 -26.89
C LEU A 191 14.04 -14.33 -25.86
N ASP A 192 15.17 -13.77 -26.29
CA ASP A 192 16.33 -13.50 -25.44
C ASP A 192 15.98 -12.62 -24.23
N GLY A 193 16.53 -13.00 -23.07
CA GLY A 193 16.33 -12.28 -21.83
C GLY A 193 16.44 -13.16 -20.59
N SER A 194 16.48 -12.51 -19.43
CA SER A 194 16.40 -13.15 -18.12
C SER A 194 14.98 -13.08 -17.59
N TYR A 195 14.46 -14.20 -17.09
CA TYR A 195 13.09 -14.37 -16.64
C TYR A 195 13.05 -15.06 -15.28
N ASN A 196 11.98 -14.79 -14.53
CA ASN A 196 11.58 -15.55 -13.35
C ASN A 196 10.37 -16.40 -13.72
N ARG A 197 10.35 -17.66 -13.30
CA ARG A 197 9.26 -18.59 -13.61
C ARG A 197 8.66 -19.15 -12.33
N PHE A 198 7.37 -18.95 -12.17
CA PHE A 198 6.57 -19.59 -11.15
C PHE A 198 5.67 -20.65 -11.75
N GLY A 199 5.27 -21.62 -10.95
CA GLY A 199 4.14 -22.45 -11.27
C GLY A 199 3.90 -23.60 -10.31
N ILE A 200 2.89 -24.40 -10.64
CA ILE A 200 2.43 -25.50 -9.81
C ILE A 200 2.31 -26.81 -10.57
N SER A 201 2.71 -27.91 -9.95
CA SER A 201 2.47 -29.26 -10.45
C SER A 201 1.33 -29.89 -9.68
N HIS A 202 0.50 -30.67 -10.36
CA HIS A 202 -0.46 -31.59 -9.74
C HIS A 202 -0.05 -33.01 -10.12
N ASN A 203 -0.13 -33.91 -9.16
CA ASN A 203 0.15 -35.34 -9.34
C ASN A 203 -1.15 -36.14 -9.23
N SER A 204 -1.19 -37.29 -9.88
CA SER A 204 -2.35 -38.22 -9.85
C SER A 204 -2.74 -38.68 -8.44
N ASN A 205 -1.82 -38.64 -7.49
CA ASN A 205 -2.05 -38.95 -6.08
C ASN A 205 -2.63 -37.78 -5.25
N GLY A 206 -3.03 -36.68 -5.91
CA GLY A 206 -3.62 -35.51 -5.27
C GLY A 206 -2.61 -34.51 -4.70
N PHE A 207 -1.32 -34.83 -4.69
CA PHE A 207 -0.29 -33.89 -4.24
C PHE A 207 -0.08 -32.77 -5.25
N SER A 208 0.09 -31.55 -4.73
CA SER A 208 0.48 -30.40 -5.52
C SER A 208 1.82 -29.86 -5.04
N ASP A 209 2.60 -29.28 -5.95
CA ASP A 209 3.93 -28.74 -5.64
C ASP A 209 4.13 -27.37 -6.30
N SER A 210 4.87 -26.49 -5.63
CA SER A 210 5.22 -25.17 -6.13
C SER A 210 6.63 -25.18 -6.73
N GLN A 211 6.83 -24.43 -7.81
CA GLN A 211 8.14 -24.24 -8.42
C GLN A 211 8.43 -22.75 -8.61
N ILE A 212 9.60 -22.34 -8.13
CA ILE A 212 10.12 -20.98 -8.23
C ILE A 212 11.55 -21.07 -8.73
N LEU A 213 11.84 -20.49 -9.89
CA LEU A 213 13.19 -20.47 -10.44
C LEU A 213 13.48 -19.27 -11.32
N ALA A 214 14.75 -18.99 -11.54
CA ALA A 214 15.24 -18.08 -12.56
C ALA A 214 15.64 -18.85 -13.82
N MET A 215 15.50 -18.20 -14.97
CA MET A 215 15.89 -18.73 -16.27
C MET A 215 16.44 -17.63 -17.18
N ARG A 216 17.21 -18.02 -18.19
CA ARG A 216 17.73 -17.14 -19.23
C ARG A 216 17.58 -17.80 -20.59
N ILE A 217 17.10 -17.04 -21.57
CA ILE A 217 17.17 -17.41 -22.98
C ILE A 217 18.23 -16.53 -23.62
N SER A 218 19.14 -17.13 -24.39
CA SER A 218 20.25 -16.44 -25.05
C SER A 218 20.62 -17.09 -26.39
N GLY A 219 21.55 -16.46 -27.09
CA GLY A 219 22.06 -16.96 -28.36
C GLY A 219 21.02 -16.85 -29.47
N HIS A 220 20.28 -15.74 -29.52
CA HIS A 220 19.19 -15.53 -30.47
C HIS A 220 18.09 -16.57 -30.34
N GLY A 221 17.70 -16.89 -29.10
CA GLY A 221 16.61 -17.80 -28.78
C GLY A 221 16.94 -19.28 -28.87
N THR A 222 18.23 -19.65 -28.97
CA THR A 222 18.65 -21.05 -29.20
C THR A 222 19.07 -21.78 -27.93
N VAL A 223 19.39 -21.05 -26.86
CA VAL A 223 19.83 -21.63 -25.59
C VAL A 223 18.91 -21.18 -24.46
N LEU A 224 18.38 -22.14 -23.70
CA LEU A 224 17.64 -21.89 -22.46
C LEU A 224 18.44 -22.45 -21.29
N GLU A 225 18.69 -21.62 -20.29
CA GLU A 225 19.31 -21.99 -19.02
C GLU A 225 18.32 -21.83 -17.89
N MET A 226 18.28 -22.78 -16.95
CA MET A 226 17.34 -22.79 -15.84
C MET A 226 18.01 -23.23 -14.54
N CYS A 227 17.65 -22.59 -13.43
CA CYS A 227 18.17 -22.94 -12.11
C CYS A 227 17.21 -23.81 -11.30
N PHE A 228 17.46 -25.12 -11.23
CA PHE A 228 16.67 -26.07 -10.45
C PHE A 228 17.26 -26.26 -9.06
N ASN A 229 16.98 -25.34 -8.14
CA ASN A 229 17.41 -25.40 -6.74
C ASN A 229 16.26 -25.00 -5.80
N ASN A 230 16.30 -25.47 -4.55
CA ASN A 230 15.35 -25.07 -3.51
C ASN A 230 15.62 -23.66 -2.98
N ILE A 231 16.87 -23.20 -3.05
CA ILE A 231 17.25 -21.81 -2.83
C ILE A 231 17.03 -21.05 -4.14
N ILE A 232 16.38 -19.89 -4.05
CA ILE A 232 16.04 -19.07 -5.20
C ILE A 232 17.27 -18.24 -5.59
N TYR A 233 18.03 -18.71 -6.57
CA TYR A 233 19.20 -18.01 -7.11
C TYR A 233 18.86 -17.14 -8.33
N ALA A 234 19.60 -16.05 -8.51
CA ALA A 234 19.75 -15.44 -9.82
C ALA A 234 20.44 -16.43 -10.77
N ILE A 235 20.11 -16.39 -12.07
CA ILE A 235 20.62 -17.37 -13.04
C ILE A 235 22.15 -17.41 -13.11
N ASP A 236 22.82 -16.25 -12.93
CA ASP A 236 24.28 -16.13 -12.92
C ASP A 236 24.91 -16.66 -11.63
N ALA A 237 24.16 -16.68 -10.52
CA ALA A 237 24.58 -17.22 -9.23
C ALA A 237 24.13 -18.68 -9.02
N CYS A 238 23.54 -19.31 -10.04
CA CYS A 238 23.04 -20.67 -9.92
C CYS A 238 24.20 -21.66 -9.77
N PRO A 239 24.21 -22.52 -8.73
CA PRO A 239 25.20 -23.57 -8.61
C PRO A 239 25.23 -24.45 -9.86
N THR A 240 26.43 -24.80 -10.35
CA THR A 240 26.60 -25.57 -11.61
C THR A 240 25.79 -26.87 -11.61
N ALA A 241 25.75 -27.59 -10.48
CA ALA A 241 25.00 -28.84 -10.36
C ALA A 241 23.47 -28.66 -10.42
N SER A 242 22.96 -27.46 -10.20
CA SER A 242 21.54 -27.11 -10.27
C SER A 242 21.16 -26.43 -11.58
N LYS A 243 22.13 -26.05 -12.40
CA LYS A 243 21.90 -25.37 -13.66
C LYS A 243 21.67 -26.39 -14.77
N ARG A 244 20.54 -26.27 -15.46
CA ARG A 244 20.21 -27.07 -16.64
C ARG A 244 20.23 -26.21 -17.88
N THR A 245 20.73 -26.77 -18.98
CA THR A 245 20.83 -26.09 -20.28
C THR A 245 20.09 -26.90 -21.32
N TYR A 246 19.33 -26.21 -22.16
CA TYR A 246 18.46 -26.76 -23.19
C TYR A 246 18.74 -26.10 -24.53
N THR A 247 18.67 -26.89 -25.60
CA THR A 247 18.61 -26.37 -26.97
C THR A 247 17.17 -26.04 -27.31
N VAL A 248 16.90 -24.82 -27.76
CA VAL A 248 15.56 -24.32 -28.10
C VAL A 248 15.37 -24.32 -29.60
N THR A 249 14.24 -24.89 -30.05
CA THR A 249 13.86 -24.97 -31.45
C THR A 249 12.40 -24.57 -31.63
N ALA A 250 12.09 -23.96 -32.77
CA ALA A 250 10.72 -23.67 -33.15
C ALA A 250 9.95 -24.98 -33.39
N SER A 251 8.67 -24.98 -33.06
CA SER A 251 7.73 -26.07 -33.29
C SER A 251 6.43 -25.51 -33.87
N PRO A 252 5.56 -26.34 -34.47
CA PRO A 252 4.31 -25.86 -35.07
C PRO A 252 3.42 -25.09 -34.08
N ASP A 253 2.48 -24.30 -34.58
CA ASP A 253 1.50 -23.55 -33.76
C ASP A 253 2.17 -22.57 -32.76
N SER A 254 3.29 -21.96 -33.15
CA SER A 254 4.08 -21.04 -32.31
C SER A 254 4.55 -21.66 -30.98
N VAL A 255 4.67 -22.99 -30.91
CA VAL A 255 5.32 -23.68 -29.79
C VAL A 255 6.83 -23.52 -29.91
N TRP A 256 7.51 -23.38 -28.79
CA TRP A 256 8.95 -23.58 -28.67
C TRP A 256 9.22 -24.87 -27.89
N THR A 257 10.14 -25.68 -28.42
CA THR A 257 10.58 -26.93 -27.78
C THR A 257 12.00 -26.75 -27.29
N ALA A 258 12.22 -26.98 -25.99
CA ALA A 258 13.54 -26.97 -25.38
C ALA A 258 13.93 -28.39 -24.96
N THR A 259 15.07 -28.88 -25.46
CA THR A 259 15.55 -30.25 -25.22
C THR A 259 16.83 -30.23 -24.41
N GLY A 260 16.81 -30.90 -23.26
CA GLY A 260 17.96 -31.13 -22.39
C GLY A 260 18.68 -32.41 -22.76
N THR A 261 19.98 -32.48 -22.50
CA THR A 261 20.80 -33.69 -22.71
C THR A 261 21.06 -34.45 -21.42
N THR A 262 21.14 -33.75 -20.28
CA THR A 262 21.34 -34.35 -18.96
C THR A 262 20.60 -33.54 -17.88
N PRO A 263 19.43 -34.02 -17.38
CA PRO A 263 18.68 -35.18 -17.86
C PRO A 263 18.15 -34.97 -19.29
N ALA A 264 17.80 -36.05 -19.97
CA ALA A 264 17.04 -35.98 -21.22
C ALA A 264 15.59 -35.61 -20.88
N ASP A 265 15.31 -34.31 -20.81
CA ASP A 265 13.98 -33.75 -20.59
C ASP A 265 13.56 -32.81 -21.73
N LEU A 266 12.26 -32.77 -21.98
CA LEU A 266 11.65 -31.94 -23.01
C LEU A 266 10.70 -30.94 -22.36
N LEU A 267 10.82 -29.68 -22.77
CA LEU A 267 9.93 -28.60 -22.35
C LEU A 267 9.24 -28.01 -23.57
N GLN A 268 7.92 -27.84 -23.48
CA GLN A 268 7.15 -27.08 -24.47
C GLN A 268 6.59 -25.82 -23.84
N PHE A 269 6.71 -24.70 -24.56
CA PHE A 269 6.19 -23.42 -24.12
C PHE A 269 5.73 -22.54 -25.28
N ARG A 270 4.98 -21.50 -24.97
CA ARG A 270 4.84 -20.32 -25.83
C ARG A 270 5.42 -19.11 -25.13
N MET A 271 5.94 -18.18 -25.91
CA MET A 271 6.24 -16.85 -25.43
C MET A 271 5.13 -15.92 -25.93
N ALA A 272 4.18 -15.59 -25.07
CA ALA A 272 3.09 -14.67 -25.38
C ALA A 272 3.59 -13.22 -25.36
N ARG A 273 3.01 -12.39 -26.23
CA ARG A 273 3.16 -10.93 -26.19
C ARG A 273 1.93 -10.34 -25.54
N ILE A 274 2.09 -9.82 -24.33
CA ILE A 274 0.99 -9.25 -23.54
C ILE A 274 1.36 -7.82 -23.21
N ASP A 275 0.71 -6.87 -23.88
CA ASP A 275 0.96 -5.43 -23.75
C ASP A 275 2.45 -5.07 -23.97
N GLY A 276 3.04 -5.65 -25.02
CA GLY A 276 4.46 -5.47 -25.37
C GLY A 276 5.45 -6.30 -24.54
N GLU A 277 5.02 -6.95 -23.47
CA GLU A 277 5.87 -7.77 -22.61
C GLU A 277 5.91 -9.24 -23.03
N ASN A 278 7.06 -9.88 -22.82
CA ASN A 278 7.26 -11.32 -23.07
C ASN A 278 6.84 -12.12 -21.85
N VAL A 279 5.88 -13.04 -22.06
CA VAL A 279 5.33 -13.88 -21.00
C VAL A 279 5.48 -15.34 -21.40
N TRP A 280 6.31 -16.07 -20.66
CA TRP A 280 6.42 -17.51 -20.83
C TRP A 280 5.15 -18.19 -20.32
N LEU A 281 4.54 -19.03 -21.14
CA LEU A 281 3.39 -19.85 -20.78
C LEU A 281 3.66 -21.31 -21.10
N SER A 282 3.52 -22.18 -20.10
CA SER A 282 3.44 -23.62 -20.34
C SER A 282 2.43 -24.29 -19.41
N GLY A 283 1.83 -25.37 -19.89
CA GLY A 283 0.92 -26.20 -19.11
C GLY A 283 0.79 -27.59 -19.72
N GLY A 284 -0.05 -28.48 -19.20
CA GLY A 284 -0.25 -29.82 -19.76
C GLY A 284 0.53 -30.91 -19.04
N TYR A 285 0.58 -32.10 -19.65
CA TYR A 285 1.39 -33.22 -19.19
C TYR A 285 2.87 -32.93 -19.38
N THR A 286 3.71 -33.56 -18.55
CA THR A 286 5.16 -33.59 -18.79
C THR A 286 5.52 -34.89 -19.49
N ASP A 287 6.38 -34.83 -20.49
CA ASP A 287 6.77 -36.03 -21.26
C ASP A 287 7.55 -37.04 -20.41
N SER A 288 8.17 -36.56 -19.32
CA SER A 288 8.88 -37.38 -18.35
C SER A 288 7.99 -38.03 -17.29
N ALA A 289 6.74 -37.55 -17.13
CA ALA A 289 5.80 -38.04 -16.12
C ALA A 289 4.35 -37.73 -16.54
N THR A 290 3.70 -38.73 -17.15
CA THR A 290 2.32 -38.63 -17.66
C THR A 290 1.26 -38.50 -16.55
N ASP A 291 1.64 -38.77 -15.31
CA ASP A 291 0.83 -38.60 -14.10
C ASP A 291 1.00 -37.23 -13.44
N VAL A 292 1.77 -36.32 -14.06
CA VAL A 292 2.01 -34.95 -13.60
C VAL A 292 1.42 -33.96 -14.61
N ARG A 293 0.59 -33.03 -14.11
CA ARG A 293 0.12 -31.86 -14.87
C ARG A 293 0.77 -30.60 -14.33
N VAL A 294 1.19 -29.70 -15.21
CA VAL A 294 1.85 -28.46 -14.82
C VAL A 294 1.10 -27.23 -15.32
N PHE A 295 1.24 -26.13 -14.58
CA PHE A 295 0.96 -24.78 -15.04
C PHE A 295 2.14 -23.89 -14.67
N ARG A 296 2.72 -23.16 -15.63
CA ARG A 296 3.90 -22.32 -15.44
C ARG A 296 3.72 -20.99 -16.15
N VAL A 297 4.09 -19.93 -15.45
CA VAL A 297 4.11 -18.56 -15.96
C VAL A 297 5.51 -18.01 -15.71
N GLY A 298 6.09 -17.34 -16.70
CA GLY A 298 7.36 -16.64 -16.52
C GLY A 298 7.29 -15.19 -16.97
N LEU A 299 7.83 -14.29 -16.15
CA LEU A 299 7.89 -12.86 -16.40
C LEU A 299 9.35 -12.40 -16.45
N ARG A 300 9.64 -11.33 -17.18
CA ARG A 300 10.98 -10.75 -17.27
C ARG A 300 11.50 -10.36 -15.88
N ASN A 301 12.77 -10.65 -15.60
CA ASN A 301 13.41 -10.28 -14.35
C ASN A 301 13.73 -8.77 -14.36
N THR A 302 13.09 -7.99 -13.49
CA THR A 302 13.27 -6.54 -13.40
C THR A 302 13.28 -6.06 -11.94
N PRO A 303 14.15 -5.10 -11.57
CA PRO A 303 14.07 -4.45 -10.26
C PRO A 303 12.91 -3.45 -10.15
N ASN A 304 12.25 -3.11 -11.25
CA ASN A 304 11.14 -2.15 -11.25
C ASN A 304 9.88 -2.78 -10.65
N TRP A 305 9.43 -2.23 -9.51
CA TRP A 305 8.23 -2.67 -8.79
C TRP A 305 7.27 -1.50 -8.60
N PRO A 306 6.61 -1.04 -9.68
CA PRO A 306 5.66 0.06 -9.60
C PRO A 306 4.47 -0.29 -8.71
N LYS A 307 3.84 0.74 -8.13
CA LYS A 307 2.59 0.57 -7.38
C LYS A 307 1.44 0.34 -8.37
N ILE A 308 0.86 -0.85 -8.39
CA ILE A 308 -0.13 -1.25 -9.38
C ILE A 308 -1.24 -2.07 -8.73
N ARG A 309 -2.48 -1.86 -9.18
CA ARG A 309 -3.63 -2.71 -8.86
C ARG A 309 -3.80 -3.78 -9.93
N TYR A 310 -3.66 -5.03 -9.50
CA TYR A 310 -3.93 -6.21 -10.30
C TYR A 310 -5.24 -6.87 -9.87
N ILE A 311 -5.94 -7.53 -10.80
CA ILE A 311 -7.15 -8.30 -10.52
C ILE A 311 -7.03 -9.68 -11.13
N GLY A 312 -7.41 -10.70 -10.37
CA GLY A 312 -7.47 -12.05 -10.88
C GLY A 312 -7.90 -13.05 -9.83
N ALA A 313 -7.45 -14.29 -10.02
CA ALA A 313 -7.94 -15.44 -9.28
C ALA A 313 -6.81 -16.26 -8.66
N SER A 314 -7.13 -16.98 -7.59
CA SER A 314 -6.26 -17.99 -6.98
C SER A 314 -6.81 -19.40 -7.15
N THR A 315 -5.95 -20.41 -6.98
CA THR A 315 -6.34 -21.84 -6.97
C THR A 315 -7.28 -22.22 -5.82
N GLU A 316 -7.48 -21.34 -4.84
CA GLU A 316 -8.49 -21.49 -3.80
C GLU A 316 -9.89 -21.03 -4.29
N GLY A 317 -10.03 -20.66 -5.56
CA GLY A 317 -11.30 -20.25 -6.16
C GLY A 317 -11.71 -18.81 -5.87
N SER A 318 -10.89 -18.04 -5.14
CA SER A 318 -11.17 -16.64 -4.83
C SER A 318 -10.91 -15.72 -6.03
N TRP A 319 -11.74 -14.68 -6.18
CA TRP A 319 -11.56 -13.60 -7.17
C TRP A 319 -11.34 -12.27 -6.45
N GLY A 320 -10.38 -11.47 -6.88
CA GLY A 320 -10.13 -10.22 -6.18
C GLY A 320 -9.01 -9.37 -6.76
N SER A 321 -8.75 -8.26 -6.06
CA SER A 321 -7.69 -7.32 -6.40
C SER A 321 -6.50 -7.42 -5.45
N ASN A 322 -5.32 -7.10 -5.97
CA ASN A 322 -4.08 -7.00 -5.21
C ASN A 322 -3.43 -5.68 -5.60
N VAL A 323 -3.22 -4.81 -4.61
CA VAL A 323 -2.43 -3.60 -4.79
C VAL A 323 -1.03 -3.92 -4.34
N PHE A 324 -0.11 -4.03 -5.29
CA PHE A 324 1.32 -4.15 -4.98
C PHE A 324 1.88 -2.75 -4.83
N ASP A 325 2.66 -2.53 -3.78
CA ASP A 325 3.59 -1.41 -3.69
C ASP A 325 5.02 -1.93 -3.41
N THR A 326 5.94 -1.06 -2.99
CA THR A 326 7.33 -1.44 -2.74
C THR A 326 7.54 -2.27 -1.47
N ALA A 327 6.60 -2.23 -0.52
CA ALA A 327 6.71 -2.80 0.82
C ALA A 327 5.58 -3.80 1.18
N THR A 328 4.44 -3.77 0.50
CA THR A 328 3.25 -4.55 0.84
C THR A 328 2.44 -4.97 -0.40
N SER A 329 1.66 -6.03 -0.22
CA SER A 329 0.54 -6.40 -1.07
C SER A 329 -0.74 -6.32 -0.26
N VAL A 330 -1.69 -5.49 -0.71
CA VAL A 330 -3.05 -5.42 -0.13
C VAL A 330 -3.99 -6.21 -1.02
N ARG A 331 -4.45 -7.37 -0.55
CA ARG A 331 -5.41 -8.24 -1.25
C ARG A 331 -6.81 -8.02 -0.71
N ARG A 332 -7.76 -7.78 -1.61
CA ARG A 332 -9.21 -7.81 -1.35
C ARG A 332 -9.85 -8.84 -2.27
N ALA A 333 -10.46 -9.88 -1.72
CA ALA A 333 -11.03 -10.96 -2.53
C ALA A 333 -12.37 -11.45 -1.99
N ILE A 334 -13.18 -12.00 -2.89
CA ILE A 334 -14.40 -12.74 -2.60
C ILE A 334 -14.15 -14.23 -2.78
N THR A 335 -14.55 -15.04 -1.80
CA THR A 335 -14.44 -16.50 -1.86
C THR A 335 -15.70 -17.13 -2.48
N PRO A 336 -15.64 -18.39 -2.91
CA PRO A 336 -16.82 -19.10 -3.44
C PRO A 336 -18.01 -19.16 -2.46
N GLU A 337 -17.75 -19.07 -1.15
CA GLU A 337 -18.74 -19.04 -0.07
C GLU A 337 -19.34 -17.65 0.17
N GLY A 338 -18.82 -16.62 -0.50
CA GLY A 338 -19.25 -15.23 -0.37
C GLY A 338 -18.58 -14.43 0.73
N GLY A 339 -17.56 -14.99 1.39
CA GLY A 339 -16.73 -14.23 2.32
C GLY A 339 -15.91 -13.18 1.58
N THR A 340 -15.87 -11.96 2.10
CA THR A 340 -14.98 -10.90 1.64
C THR A 340 -13.99 -10.53 2.72
N SER A 341 -12.70 -10.54 2.42
CA SER A 341 -11.65 -10.16 3.36
C SER A 341 -10.60 -9.27 2.71
N ASP A 342 -10.05 -8.36 3.52
CA ASP A 342 -8.86 -7.59 3.19
C ASP A 342 -7.66 -8.18 3.95
N VAL A 343 -6.57 -8.44 3.24
CA VAL A 343 -5.35 -8.99 3.81
C VAL A 343 -4.17 -8.16 3.33
N ILE A 344 -3.39 -7.63 4.28
CA ILE A 344 -2.15 -6.91 4.01
C ILE A 344 -0.98 -7.84 4.31
N LEU A 345 -0.16 -8.13 3.31
CA LEU A 345 1.01 -8.99 3.43
C LEU A 345 2.28 -8.19 3.11
N PRO A 346 3.32 -8.22 3.96
CA PRO A 346 4.54 -7.46 3.72
C PRO A 346 5.41 -8.14 2.66
N PHE A 347 6.01 -7.34 1.79
CA PHE A 347 7.10 -7.76 0.91
C PHE A 347 8.44 -7.73 1.62
N THR A 348 9.34 -8.62 1.21
CA THR A 348 10.74 -8.63 1.63
C THR A 348 11.60 -8.96 0.42
N SER A 349 12.69 -8.21 0.24
CA SER A 349 13.70 -8.52 -0.78
C SER A 349 14.37 -9.86 -0.49
N ILE A 350 14.68 -10.61 -1.53
CA ILE A 350 15.48 -11.84 -1.43
C ILE A 350 16.87 -11.59 -2.03
N SER A 351 17.86 -12.40 -1.64
CA SER A 351 19.22 -12.34 -2.22
C SER A 351 19.32 -12.86 -3.67
N GLY A 352 18.21 -13.34 -4.22
CA GLY A 352 18.10 -13.92 -5.56
C GLY A 352 17.75 -12.89 -6.65
N PRO A 353 16.92 -13.27 -7.66
CA PRO A 353 16.51 -12.39 -8.74
C PRO A 353 15.74 -11.16 -8.24
N GLN A 354 16.09 -9.98 -8.75
CA GLN A 354 15.47 -8.71 -8.36
C GLN A 354 13.97 -8.60 -8.70
N GLY A 355 13.50 -9.39 -9.67
CA GLY A 355 12.09 -9.48 -10.07
C GLY A 355 11.25 -10.42 -9.21
N ILE A 356 11.79 -11.00 -8.13
CA ILE A 356 11.06 -11.81 -7.17
C ILE A 356 11.12 -11.12 -5.80
N ARG A 357 9.97 -11.04 -5.12
CA ARG A 357 9.91 -10.67 -3.70
C ARG A 357 9.29 -11.80 -2.90
N SER A 358 9.80 -12.01 -1.68
CA SER A 358 9.10 -12.85 -0.71
C SER A 358 7.92 -12.06 -0.16
N LEU A 359 6.79 -12.74 0.01
CA LEU A 359 5.56 -12.18 0.54
C LEU A 359 5.20 -12.93 1.81
N ASN A 360 5.02 -12.18 2.91
CA ASN A 360 4.79 -12.73 4.24
C ASN A 360 5.93 -13.65 4.74
N ALA A 361 7.18 -13.24 4.51
CA ALA A 361 8.38 -14.07 4.77
C ALA A 361 8.48 -14.61 6.21
N ALA A 362 8.01 -13.82 7.19
CA ALA A 362 8.03 -14.15 8.61
C ALA A 362 6.80 -14.96 9.07
N GLY A 363 5.74 -15.03 8.27
CA GLY A 363 4.51 -15.74 8.62
C GLY A 363 4.57 -17.24 8.30
N PRO A 364 3.59 -18.03 8.79
CA PRO A 364 3.49 -19.45 8.45
C PRO A 364 3.11 -19.67 6.96
N LYS A 365 2.20 -18.84 6.45
CA LYS A 365 1.80 -18.83 5.03
C LYS A 365 2.73 -17.96 4.21
N LYS A 366 3.76 -18.57 3.62
CA LYS A 366 4.81 -17.88 2.86
C LYS A 366 4.57 -17.98 1.36
N TYR A 367 4.71 -16.86 0.66
CA TYR A 367 4.52 -16.80 -0.78
C TYR A 367 5.70 -16.08 -1.44
N PHE A 368 5.73 -16.13 -2.77
CA PHE A 368 6.61 -15.34 -3.62
C PHE A 368 5.79 -14.66 -4.69
N ALA A 369 6.13 -13.41 -4.97
CA ALA A 369 5.47 -12.61 -5.99
C ALA A 369 6.47 -12.18 -7.07
N MET A 370 5.97 -12.05 -8.30
CA MET A 370 6.65 -11.38 -9.40
C MET A 370 5.64 -10.53 -10.18
N GLN A 371 6.10 -9.44 -10.78
CA GLN A 371 5.30 -8.57 -11.64
C GLN A 371 6.14 -7.99 -12.79
N ASN A 372 5.49 -7.62 -13.88
CA ASN A 372 6.11 -6.91 -15.01
C ASN A 372 5.36 -5.62 -15.40
N GLY A 373 4.47 -5.11 -14.54
CA GLY A 373 3.63 -3.95 -14.83
C GLY A 373 2.28 -4.31 -15.46
N VAL A 374 2.17 -5.47 -16.11
CA VAL A 374 0.98 -5.91 -16.85
C VAL A 374 0.34 -7.14 -16.19
N LEU A 375 1.16 -8.07 -15.72
CA LEU A 375 0.77 -9.25 -14.98
C LEU A 375 1.45 -9.26 -13.63
N SER A 376 0.74 -9.83 -12.64
CA SER A 376 1.37 -10.30 -11.42
C SER A 376 1.01 -11.76 -11.16
N VAL A 377 1.99 -12.48 -10.62
CA VAL A 377 1.84 -13.88 -10.24
C VAL A 377 2.32 -14.03 -8.80
N ILE A 378 1.50 -14.66 -7.97
CA ILE A 378 1.87 -15.07 -6.61
C ILE A 378 1.85 -16.59 -6.58
N VAL A 379 2.91 -17.21 -6.06
CA VAL A 379 3.00 -18.65 -5.85
C VAL A 379 3.31 -18.94 -4.39
N GLY A 380 2.71 -19.99 -3.85
CA GLY A 380 3.04 -20.44 -2.50
C GLY A 380 4.45 -21.00 -2.43
N SER A 381 5.08 -20.87 -1.27
CA SER A 381 6.36 -21.53 -1.00
C SER A 381 6.20 -23.05 -1.02
N ARG A 382 7.31 -23.81 -1.05
CA ARG A 382 7.29 -25.27 -0.95
C ARG A 382 7.11 -25.75 0.50
N ASN A 383 6.27 -25.06 1.27
CA ASN A 383 5.91 -25.44 2.63
C ASN A 383 4.48 -26.01 2.67
N PRO A 384 4.13 -26.88 3.64
CA PRO A 384 2.82 -27.52 3.68
C PRO A 384 1.63 -26.55 3.67
N ASP A 385 1.79 -25.34 4.20
CA ASP A 385 0.70 -24.37 4.34
C ASP A 385 0.30 -23.66 3.03
N THR A 386 1.19 -23.65 2.03
CA THR A 386 0.99 -22.86 0.79
C THR A 386 1.42 -23.59 -0.48
N GLN A 387 2.03 -24.77 -0.37
CA GLN A 387 2.49 -25.55 -1.52
C GLN A 387 1.32 -25.86 -2.47
N GLY A 388 1.52 -25.63 -3.77
CA GLY A 388 0.47 -25.79 -4.79
C GLY A 388 -0.46 -24.58 -4.95
N TYR A 389 -0.29 -23.52 -4.15
CA TYR A 389 -1.00 -22.26 -4.37
C TYR A 389 -0.43 -21.50 -5.57
N ILE A 390 -1.30 -21.05 -6.48
CA ILE A 390 -0.94 -20.00 -7.43
C ILE A 390 -2.09 -19.03 -7.62
N GLN A 391 -1.72 -17.79 -7.88
CA GLN A 391 -2.62 -16.72 -8.23
C GLN A 391 -2.03 -15.96 -9.41
N VAL A 392 -2.87 -15.68 -10.40
CA VAL A 392 -2.52 -14.89 -11.59
C VAL A 392 -3.47 -13.72 -11.69
N ASN A 393 -2.93 -12.55 -11.99
CA ASN A 393 -3.69 -11.33 -12.03
C ASN A 393 -3.25 -10.48 -13.20
N LEU A 394 -4.22 -9.80 -13.80
CA LEU A 394 -4.01 -8.83 -14.86
C LEU A 394 -4.10 -7.42 -14.29
N PHE A 395 -3.25 -6.55 -14.81
CA PHE A 395 -3.29 -5.12 -14.58
C PHE A 395 -4.71 -4.59 -14.84
N LYS A 396 -5.23 -3.79 -13.91
CA LYS A 396 -6.47 -3.03 -14.13
C LYS A 396 -6.17 -1.68 -14.75
N GLU A 397 -5.41 -0.87 -14.03
CA GLU A 397 -5.08 0.53 -14.32
C GLU A 397 -3.83 0.91 -13.51
N ALA A 398 -3.06 1.88 -14.01
CA ALA A 398 -2.13 2.59 -13.17
C ALA A 398 -3.01 3.40 -12.23
N LEU A 399 -3.01 3.05 -10.94
CA LEU A 399 -3.73 3.83 -9.95
C LEU A 399 -3.27 5.28 -10.10
N ASP A 400 -4.21 6.23 -10.05
CA ASP A 400 -3.83 7.63 -9.95
C ASP A 400 -2.76 7.75 -8.86
N VAL A 401 -1.62 8.36 -9.19
CA VAL A 401 -0.46 8.39 -8.28
C VAL A 401 -0.79 9.10 -6.97
N ARG A 402 -1.90 9.84 -6.91
CA ARG A 402 -2.46 10.51 -5.73
C ARG A 402 -3.38 9.60 -4.90
N SER A 403 -3.76 8.42 -5.41
CA SER A 403 -4.52 7.41 -4.67
C SER A 403 -3.62 6.66 -3.67
N GLY A 404 -4.12 6.45 -2.45
CA GLY A 404 -3.44 5.70 -1.41
C GLY A 404 -3.81 6.11 0.01
N ARG A 405 -3.08 5.54 0.95
CA ARG A 405 -3.19 5.81 2.38
C ARG A 405 -2.22 6.91 2.81
N TYR A 406 -2.73 7.89 3.54
CA TYR A 406 -1.99 9.00 4.12
C TYR A 406 -2.18 9.02 5.63
N THR A 407 -1.13 9.33 6.38
CA THR A 407 -1.21 9.66 7.80
C THR A 407 -1.52 11.15 7.93
N VAL A 408 -2.62 11.47 8.59
CA VAL A 408 -3.18 12.81 8.77
C VAL A 408 -2.76 13.38 10.11
N PHE A 409 -2.32 14.64 10.12
CA PHE A 409 -1.99 15.44 11.30
C PHE A 409 -2.93 16.65 11.33
N ALA A 410 -3.91 16.62 12.23
CA ALA A 410 -4.97 17.61 12.27
C ALA A 410 -4.79 18.62 13.42
N THR A 411 -5.37 19.81 13.26
CA THR A 411 -5.34 20.88 14.27
C THR A 411 -6.20 20.62 15.51
N ASN A 412 -6.80 19.43 15.68
CA ASN A 412 -7.34 18.97 16.97
C ASN A 412 -6.34 18.11 17.75
N GLY A 413 -5.10 17.96 17.25
CA GLY A 413 -4.07 17.14 17.90
C GLY A 413 -4.23 15.64 17.65
N THR A 414 -5.03 15.22 16.66
CA THR A 414 -5.19 13.80 16.32
C THR A 414 -4.34 13.40 15.11
N GLU A 415 -3.72 12.22 15.20
CA GLU A 415 -3.17 11.49 14.05
C GLU A 415 -4.25 10.54 13.50
N GLN A 416 -4.61 10.62 12.21
CA GLN A 416 -5.63 9.76 11.59
C GLN A 416 -5.09 9.07 10.34
N LEU A 417 -5.86 8.14 9.77
CA LEU A 417 -5.57 7.55 8.46
C LEU A 417 -6.58 8.03 7.43
N LEU A 418 -6.10 8.54 6.30
CA LEU A 418 -6.90 8.93 5.16
C LEU A 418 -6.58 8.02 3.97
N ASP A 419 -7.51 7.17 3.59
CA ASP A 419 -7.48 6.45 2.32
C ASP A 419 -8.21 7.29 1.26
N VAL A 420 -7.52 7.65 0.17
CA VAL A 420 -8.11 8.37 -0.99
C VAL A 420 -7.98 7.51 -2.24
N ASP A 421 -9.05 7.42 -3.01
CA ASP A 421 -9.09 6.76 -4.29
C ASP A 421 -9.66 7.73 -5.34
N PHE A 422 -8.79 8.26 -6.21
CA PHE A 422 -9.16 9.16 -7.30
C PHE A 422 -9.84 8.47 -8.47
N ASP A 423 -9.65 7.16 -8.61
CA ASP A 423 -10.25 6.37 -9.68
C ASP A 423 -11.74 6.14 -9.37
N THR A 424 -12.06 5.81 -8.12
CA THR A 424 -13.45 5.68 -7.65
C THR A 424 -14.04 6.98 -7.09
N ARG A 425 -13.19 8.02 -6.88
CA ARG A 425 -13.53 9.30 -6.24
C ARG A 425 -14.14 9.12 -4.85
N ARG A 426 -13.53 8.26 -4.04
CA ARG A 426 -13.96 7.96 -2.67
C ARG A 426 -12.85 8.16 -1.66
N TYR A 427 -13.25 8.47 -0.43
CA TYR A 427 -12.33 8.56 0.70
C TYR A 427 -12.82 7.73 1.89
N ALA A 428 -11.89 7.37 2.76
CA ALA A 428 -12.16 6.88 4.12
C ALA A 428 -11.20 7.56 5.11
N MET A 429 -11.74 8.23 6.12
CA MET A 429 -11.01 8.88 7.21
C MET A 429 -11.22 8.06 8.48
N THR A 430 -10.19 7.36 8.95
CA THR A 430 -10.22 6.49 10.13
C THR A 430 -9.51 7.15 11.31
N ALA A 431 -10.25 7.41 12.38
CA ALA A 431 -9.75 7.95 13.63
C ALA A 431 -8.90 6.90 14.41
N PRO A 432 -8.08 7.31 15.39
CA PRO A 432 -7.30 6.39 16.23
C PRO A 432 -8.11 5.27 16.89
N GLY A 433 -9.39 5.53 17.21
CA GLY A 433 -10.30 4.56 17.81
C GLY A 433 -10.92 3.55 16.83
N GLY A 434 -10.65 3.68 15.52
CA GLY A 434 -11.20 2.81 14.46
C GLY A 434 -12.45 3.35 13.77
N ASP A 435 -13.11 4.36 14.35
CA ASP A 435 -14.26 5.02 13.72
C ASP A 435 -13.87 5.59 12.37
N THR A 436 -14.61 5.20 11.33
CA THR A 436 -14.29 5.56 9.95
C THR A 436 -15.43 6.35 9.30
N ALA A 437 -15.13 7.56 8.85
CA ALA A 437 -16.02 8.34 8.00
C ALA A 437 -15.68 8.08 6.52
N THR A 438 -16.65 7.63 5.73
CA THR A 438 -16.45 7.37 4.30
C THR A 438 -17.40 8.21 3.46
N GLY A 439 -17.01 8.51 2.23
CA GLY A 439 -17.85 9.28 1.31
C GLY A 439 -17.24 9.44 -0.06
N PRO A 440 -18.00 9.93 -1.04
CA PRO A 440 -17.44 10.40 -2.30
C PRO A 440 -16.76 11.76 -2.13
N PHE A 441 -15.95 12.15 -3.11
CA PHE A 441 -15.50 13.53 -3.27
C PHE A 441 -15.62 13.97 -4.72
N THR A 442 -15.70 15.28 -4.96
CA THR A 442 -15.78 15.86 -6.31
C THR A 442 -14.77 16.98 -6.46
N GLU A 443 -14.32 17.24 -7.68
CA GLU A 443 -13.52 18.43 -7.97
C GLU A 443 -14.37 19.70 -7.71
N ASP A 444 -13.74 20.73 -7.18
CA ASP A 444 -14.38 22.03 -6.94
C ASP A 444 -14.51 22.78 -8.27
N PRO A 445 -15.73 23.11 -8.71
CA PRO A 445 -15.93 23.82 -9.97
C PRO A 445 -15.35 25.25 -9.96
N ASN A 446 -15.08 25.83 -8.80
CA ASN A 446 -14.58 27.20 -8.67
C ASN A 446 -13.06 27.27 -8.45
N ASP A 447 -12.40 26.15 -8.17
CA ASP A 447 -10.97 26.10 -7.87
C ASP A 447 -10.34 24.80 -8.40
N PRO A 448 -9.90 24.77 -9.67
CA PRO A 448 -9.31 23.59 -10.30
C PRO A 448 -8.17 22.98 -9.48
N GLY A 449 -8.17 21.65 -9.35
CA GLY A 449 -7.22 20.92 -8.52
C GLY A 449 -7.57 20.83 -7.02
N THR A 450 -8.63 21.52 -6.57
CA THR A 450 -9.23 21.34 -5.25
C THR A 450 -10.39 20.34 -5.32
N TYR A 451 -10.55 19.55 -4.27
CA TYR A 451 -11.59 18.54 -4.13
C TYR A 451 -12.43 18.78 -2.88
N ILE A 452 -13.72 18.49 -2.94
CA ILE A 452 -14.69 18.69 -1.86
C ILE A 452 -15.09 17.33 -1.31
N PHE A 453 -14.94 17.12 -0.01
CA PHE A 453 -15.44 15.93 0.68
C PHE A 453 -16.97 15.99 0.81
N SER A 454 -17.66 14.95 0.35
CA SER A 454 -19.08 14.77 0.65
C SER A 454 -19.22 14.05 2.00
N ASN A 455 -19.54 14.80 3.05
CA ASN A 455 -19.65 14.26 4.41
C ASN A 455 -20.91 14.79 5.10
N GLU A 456 -21.68 13.89 5.71
CA GLU A 456 -22.92 14.22 6.44
C GLU A 456 -22.70 15.10 7.68
N ARG A 457 -21.47 15.14 8.22
CA ARG A 457 -21.11 15.99 9.37
C ARG A 457 -21.00 17.48 9.02
N ILE A 458 -21.15 17.83 7.74
CA ILE A 458 -21.10 19.20 7.24
C ILE A 458 -22.53 19.71 7.10
N THR A 459 -22.94 20.55 8.04
CA THR A 459 -24.32 21.06 8.11
C THR A 459 -24.46 22.51 7.60
N THR A 460 -23.37 23.14 7.19
CA THR A 460 -23.34 24.55 6.74
C THR A 460 -23.66 24.68 5.25
N PHE A 461 -24.23 25.81 4.85
CA PHE A 461 -24.59 26.11 3.46
C PHE A 461 -23.38 26.11 2.50
N SER A 462 -22.19 26.46 2.98
CA SER A 462 -20.94 26.29 2.23
C SER A 462 -20.15 25.09 2.77
N ASN A 463 -19.84 24.12 1.92
CA ASN A 463 -18.97 23.00 2.28
C ASN A 463 -17.51 23.46 2.29
N THR A 464 -16.95 23.57 3.51
CA THR A 464 -15.58 24.01 3.79
C THR A 464 -14.59 22.83 3.91
N ALA A 465 -15.06 21.58 3.84
CA ALA A 465 -14.22 20.39 3.87
C ALA A 465 -13.64 20.12 2.48
N ARG A 466 -12.56 20.84 2.19
CA ARG A 466 -11.88 20.81 0.89
C ARG A 466 -10.46 20.35 1.06
N PHE A 467 -9.89 19.76 0.03
CA PHE A 467 -8.50 19.34 0.04
C PHE A 467 -7.85 19.49 -1.32
N ARG A 468 -6.54 19.71 -1.29
CA ARG A 468 -5.66 19.54 -2.43
C ARG A 468 -4.71 18.39 -2.17
N VAL A 469 -4.22 17.82 -3.25
CA VAL A 469 -3.36 16.64 -3.20
C VAL A 469 -2.21 16.79 -4.18
N THR A 470 -1.04 16.35 -3.74
CA THR A 470 0.11 16.01 -4.58
C THR A 470 0.30 14.50 -4.54
N THR A 471 1.29 13.99 -5.27
CA THR A 471 1.68 12.58 -5.16
C THR A 471 1.87 12.18 -3.70
N ASP A 472 2.61 12.95 -2.89
CA ASP A 472 3.04 12.48 -1.55
C ASP A 472 2.31 13.12 -0.36
N ALA A 473 1.49 14.15 -0.59
CA ALA A 473 0.79 14.87 0.46
C ALA A 473 -0.63 15.30 0.11
N VAL A 474 -1.48 15.39 1.13
CA VAL A 474 -2.81 16.01 1.08
C VAL A 474 -2.82 17.17 2.08
N VAL A 475 -3.36 18.31 1.70
CA VAL A 475 -3.58 19.45 2.61
C VAL A 475 -5.01 19.90 2.45
N GLY A 476 -5.72 20.10 3.55
CA GLY A 476 -7.13 20.45 3.46
C GLY A 476 -7.79 20.70 4.81
N ALA A 477 -9.11 20.71 4.80
CA ALA A 477 -9.99 20.75 5.95
C ALA A 477 -10.88 19.51 5.96
N PHE A 478 -11.15 18.99 7.15
CA PHE A 478 -12.11 17.90 7.33
C PHE A 478 -12.95 18.15 8.59
N PRO A 479 -14.23 17.72 8.65
CA PRO A 479 -15.08 17.84 9.84
C PRO A 479 -14.61 16.89 10.94
N PHE A 480 -13.55 17.27 11.64
CA PHE A 480 -13.05 16.56 12.82
C PHE A 480 -13.89 16.90 14.05
N ALA A 481 -13.91 15.99 15.02
CA ALA A 481 -14.56 16.25 16.30
C ALA A 481 -13.85 17.44 16.98
N ILE A 482 -14.65 18.40 17.44
CA ILE A 482 -14.15 19.53 18.23
C ILE A 482 -13.67 18.97 19.56
N PHE A 483 -12.41 19.27 19.87
CA PHE A 483 -11.70 18.77 21.04
C PHE A 483 -12.51 19.01 22.33
N LYS A 484 -12.84 17.92 23.04
CA LYS A 484 -13.61 17.90 24.30
C LYS A 484 -14.98 18.60 24.25
N SER A 485 -15.64 18.66 23.09
CA SER A 485 -17.03 19.12 22.97
C SER A 485 -18.02 18.10 23.56
N ALA A 486 -19.02 18.59 24.28
CA ALA A 486 -20.14 17.79 24.81
C ALA A 486 -21.47 18.55 24.62
N PRO A 487 -22.40 18.08 23.77
CA PRO A 487 -22.29 16.90 22.90
C PRO A 487 -21.16 17.04 21.85
N VAL A 488 -20.74 15.92 21.26
CA VAL A 488 -19.69 15.94 20.23
C VAL A 488 -20.14 16.78 19.05
N ALA A 489 -19.45 17.90 18.84
CA ALA A 489 -19.62 18.77 17.69
C ALA A 489 -18.50 18.54 16.68
N TYR A 490 -18.77 18.82 15.41
CA TYR A 490 -17.79 18.71 14.33
C TYR A 490 -17.53 20.08 13.71
N ALA A 491 -16.27 20.35 13.37
CA ALA A 491 -15.89 21.56 12.64
C ALA A 491 -14.84 21.21 11.59
N ALA A 492 -14.91 21.89 10.44
CA ALA A 492 -13.87 21.79 9.42
C ALA A 492 -12.58 22.38 9.99
N GLN A 493 -11.58 21.52 10.14
CA GLN A 493 -10.31 21.84 10.77
C GLN A 493 -9.16 21.51 9.80
N PRO A 494 -8.13 22.38 9.71
CA PRO A 494 -6.98 22.14 8.86
C PRO A 494 -6.24 20.84 9.21
N PHE A 495 -5.68 20.20 8.19
CA PHE A 495 -4.77 19.08 8.35
C PHE A 495 -3.69 19.05 7.27
N ILE A 496 -2.59 18.37 7.59
CA ILE A 496 -1.58 17.91 6.64
C ILE A 496 -1.63 16.39 6.66
N ALA A 497 -1.63 15.74 5.52
CA ALA A 497 -1.49 14.30 5.43
C ALA A 497 -0.31 13.94 4.52
N ALA A 498 0.45 12.92 4.90
CA ALA A 498 1.60 12.44 4.14
C ALA A 498 1.64 10.91 4.14
N ARG A 499 2.20 10.32 3.09
CA ARG A 499 2.27 8.85 2.94
C ARG A 499 3.69 8.27 2.92
N SER A 500 4.70 9.13 2.76
CA SER A 500 6.10 8.74 2.67
C SER A 500 6.87 9.38 3.81
N PHE A 501 7.55 8.57 4.62
CA PHE A 501 8.25 9.02 5.82
C PHE A 501 9.70 8.57 5.82
N VAL A 502 10.57 9.37 6.45
CA VAL A 502 11.95 9.00 6.73
C VAL A 502 11.97 7.84 7.74
N THR A 503 12.49 6.70 7.32
CA THR A 503 12.69 5.50 8.16
C THR A 503 14.16 5.28 8.54
N ASN A 504 15.10 5.94 7.86
CA ASN A 504 16.53 5.88 8.17
C ASN A 504 16.94 7.07 9.02
N LYS A 505 17.72 6.80 10.08
CA LYS A 505 18.10 7.81 11.08
C LYS A 505 18.92 8.96 10.48
N SER A 506 19.91 8.67 9.64
CA SER A 506 20.76 9.67 8.99
C SER A 506 20.00 10.61 8.05
N GLU A 507 18.86 10.17 7.52
CA GLU A 507 18.02 11.01 6.67
C GLU A 507 17.27 12.10 7.46
N LEU A 508 17.29 12.08 8.79
CA LEU A 508 16.73 13.14 9.63
C LEU A 508 17.60 14.40 9.64
N ALA A 509 18.90 14.27 9.35
CA ALA A 509 19.88 15.35 9.46
C ALA A 509 19.45 16.63 8.74
N GLY A 510 19.68 17.78 9.37
CA GLY A 510 19.40 19.10 8.81
C GLY A 510 18.90 20.09 9.84
N LEU A 511 18.75 21.34 9.40
CA LEU A 511 18.14 22.42 10.17
C LEU A 511 16.68 22.54 9.74
N TYR A 512 15.76 22.61 10.70
CA TYR A 512 14.33 22.76 10.47
C TYR A 512 13.83 24.04 11.12
N ASP A 513 13.03 24.82 10.40
CA ASP A 513 12.25 25.92 10.96
C ASP A 513 10.91 25.35 11.42
N VAL A 514 10.69 25.32 12.75
CA VAL A 514 9.57 24.62 13.37
C VAL A 514 8.53 25.60 13.89
N LEU A 515 7.30 25.39 13.46
CA LEU A 515 6.10 26.07 13.87
C LEU A 515 5.28 25.16 14.77
N ILE A 516 4.87 25.67 15.91
CA ILE A 516 3.93 25.02 16.81
C ILE A 516 2.66 25.84 16.89
N ALA A 517 1.54 25.20 16.61
CA ALA A 517 0.21 25.69 16.96
C ALA A 517 -0.36 24.81 18.07
N SER A 518 -0.94 25.44 19.09
CA SER A 518 -1.62 24.74 20.17
C SER A 518 -2.86 25.47 20.63
N GLY A 519 -3.80 24.74 21.21
CA GLY A 519 -5.01 25.30 21.79
C GLY A 519 -5.51 24.46 22.97
N SER A 520 -6.26 25.10 23.87
CA SER A 520 -6.95 24.48 25.00
C SER A 520 -8.42 24.24 24.70
N SER A 521 -9.08 23.39 25.49
CA SER A 521 -10.50 23.05 25.32
C SER A 521 -11.49 24.22 25.45
N ASN A 522 -11.08 25.35 26.02
CA ASN A 522 -11.90 26.55 26.14
C ASN A 522 -11.72 27.55 24.97
N ASN A 523 -10.89 27.22 23.97
CA ASN A 523 -10.56 28.09 22.83
C ASN A 523 -10.08 29.51 23.21
N SER A 524 -9.70 29.75 24.47
CA SER A 524 -9.42 31.09 24.98
C SER A 524 -7.93 31.41 25.12
N GLY A 525 -7.05 30.54 24.63
CA GLY A 525 -5.62 30.71 24.72
C GLY A 525 -4.93 29.82 23.71
N TYR A 526 -4.70 30.37 22.52
CA TYR A 526 -3.93 29.67 21.52
C TYR A 526 -2.47 30.13 21.60
N MET A 527 -1.54 29.20 21.74
CA MET A 527 -0.11 29.53 21.77
C MET A 527 0.53 29.13 20.46
N GLY A 528 1.03 30.14 19.76
CA GLY A 528 1.93 29.99 18.65
C GLY A 528 3.38 30.08 19.10
N ALA A 529 4.22 29.12 18.72
CA ALA A 529 5.66 29.20 18.95
C ALA A 529 6.44 28.92 17.66
N TYR A 530 7.57 29.60 17.53
CA TYR A 530 8.54 29.42 16.45
C TYR A 530 9.93 29.21 17.04
N TRP A 531 10.61 28.17 16.55
CA TRP A 531 11.95 27.79 16.96
C TRP A 531 12.63 27.00 15.85
N GLN A 532 13.94 26.78 15.98
CA GLN A 532 14.71 25.99 15.03
C GLN A 532 15.11 24.65 15.64
N LEU A 533 15.06 23.57 14.87
CA LEU A 533 15.53 22.25 15.27
C LEU A 533 16.71 21.85 14.39
N ARG A 534 17.89 21.69 14.98
CA ARG A 534 19.03 21.10 14.27
C ARG A 534 19.16 19.62 14.61
N VAL A 535 19.08 18.77 13.60
CA VAL A 535 19.41 17.36 13.71
C VAL A 535 20.81 17.12 13.15
N ASN A 536 21.68 16.49 13.94
CA ASN A 536 23.05 16.18 13.53
C ASN A 536 23.11 15.16 12.37
N ASP A 537 24.28 15.02 11.74
CA ASP A 537 24.46 14.19 10.53
C ASP A 537 24.13 12.70 10.74
N SER A 538 24.34 12.18 11.96
CA SER A 538 23.98 10.82 12.34
C SER A 538 22.49 10.65 12.65
N GLY A 539 21.73 11.73 12.78
CA GLY A 539 20.32 11.71 13.18
C GLY A 539 20.09 11.23 14.62
N THR A 540 21.08 11.38 15.50
CA THR A 540 21.05 10.88 16.88
C THR A 540 20.73 11.93 17.92
N ILE A 541 20.99 13.21 17.61
CA ILE A 541 20.77 14.34 18.50
C ILE A 541 19.99 15.41 17.74
N ALA A 542 18.95 15.95 18.38
CA ALA A 542 18.21 17.11 17.91
C ALA A 542 18.39 18.25 18.92
N THR A 543 18.81 19.42 18.46
CA THR A 543 19.00 20.61 19.30
C THR A 543 17.95 21.64 18.95
N GLN A 544 17.09 21.99 19.89
CA GLN A 544 16.13 23.07 19.76
C GLN A 544 16.79 24.41 20.14
N CYS A 545 16.67 25.39 19.26
CA CYS A 545 17.19 26.75 19.44
C CYS A 545 16.07 27.79 19.36
N SER A 546 16.20 28.89 20.09
CA SER A 546 15.34 30.05 19.90
C SER A 546 15.58 30.69 18.53
N ALA A 547 14.49 31.08 17.88
CA ALA A 547 14.51 31.92 16.69
C ALA A 547 15.27 33.24 16.97
N GLY A 548 16.04 33.74 16.01
CA GLY A 548 16.79 35.00 16.19
C GLY A 548 18.21 34.84 16.72
N THR A 549 18.58 33.70 17.31
CA THR A 549 19.95 33.48 17.79
C THR A 549 20.80 32.77 16.75
N SER A 550 21.88 33.41 16.34
CA SER A 550 22.82 32.93 15.31
C SER A 550 23.53 31.57 15.57
N PRO A 551 23.46 30.84 16.72
CA PRO A 551 24.25 29.63 16.88
C PRO A 551 23.46 28.32 16.84
N CYS A 552 22.29 28.19 16.20
CA CYS A 552 21.85 26.83 15.85
C CYS A 552 22.90 26.12 14.94
N GLN A 553 23.81 26.91 14.34
CA GLN A 553 24.95 26.43 13.56
C GLN A 553 26.21 26.06 14.38
N ALA A 554 26.37 26.42 15.67
CA ALA A 554 27.59 26.10 16.44
C ALA A 554 27.35 25.86 17.96
N PRO A 555 28.09 24.96 18.64
CA PRO A 555 27.84 24.57 20.05
C PRO A 555 28.12 25.63 21.14
N ALA A 556 28.15 26.92 20.83
CA ALA A 556 28.61 27.94 21.79
C ALA A 556 27.45 28.72 22.44
N ALA A 557 27.14 28.34 23.69
CA ALA A 557 26.71 29.20 24.81
C ALA A 557 25.49 30.14 24.66
N SER A 558 24.47 29.81 23.88
CA SER A 558 23.18 30.51 23.96
C SER A 558 22.30 29.93 25.09
N PRO A 559 21.69 30.75 25.97
CA PRO A 559 21.11 30.31 27.25
C PRO A 559 19.80 29.50 27.18
N ILE A 560 19.24 29.19 26.00
CA ILE A 560 18.02 28.38 25.86
C ILE A 560 18.17 27.42 24.67
N SER A 561 19.01 26.41 24.85
CA SER A 561 19.14 25.28 23.93
C SER A 561 18.72 24.00 24.65
N TYR A 562 17.83 23.22 24.04
CA TYR A 562 17.43 21.91 24.57
C TYR A 562 17.91 20.82 23.62
N ASP A 563 18.75 19.93 24.13
CA ASP A 563 19.19 18.75 23.40
C ASP A 563 18.25 17.57 23.68
N TYR A 564 17.83 16.93 22.60
CA TYR A 564 17.05 15.72 22.59
C TYR A 564 17.88 14.60 21.99
N SER A 565 17.88 13.44 22.65
CA SER A 565 18.33 12.21 22.01
C SER A 565 17.20 11.67 21.11
N ILE A 566 17.57 11.15 19.94
CA ILE A 566 16.61 10.62 18.96
C ILE A 566 16.58 9.10 19.04
N ALA A 567 15.41 8.52 19.30
CA ALA A 567 15.16 7.08 19.25
C ALA A 567 14.07 6.72 18.22
N SER A 568 14.07 5.48 17.74
CA SER A 568 12.98 4.96 16.91
C SER A 568 11.72 4.74 17.75
N GLY A 569 10.56 5.15 17.23
CA GLY A 569 9.26 4.86 17.84
C GLY A 569 8.77 3.45 17.58
N ALA A 570 7.57 3.14 18.09
CA ALA A 570 6.95 1.82 17.98
C ALA A 570 6.55 1.42 16.54
N SER A 571 6.47 2.39 15.62
CA SER A 571 6.13 2.14 14.22
C SER A 571 7.16 2.79 13.29
N PRO A 572 7.42 2.20 12.10
CA PRO A 572 8.32 2.78 11.13
C PRO A 572 7.98 4.25 10.81
N GLY A 573 9.01 5.09 10.80
CA GLY A 573 8.89 6.52 10.49
C GLY A 573 8.52 7.42 11.68
N ILE A 574 8.22 6.86 12.86
CA ILE A 574 8.08 7.62 14.11
C ILE A 574 9.46 7.75 14.77
N TRP A 575 9.79 8.97 15.20
CA TRP A 575 11.01 9.30 15.91
C TRP A 575 10.67 9.96 17.24
N LEU A 576 11.25 9.45 18.31
CA LEU A 576 11.06 9.97 19.67
C LEU A 576 12.19 10.96 19.97
N LEU A 577 11.84 12.21 20.26
CA LEU A 577 12.76 13.21 20.80
C LEU A 577 12.69 13.12 22.33
N MET A 578 13.73 12.55 22.94
CA MET A 578 13.79 12.30 24.37
C MET A 578 14.64 13.37 25.07
N SER A 579 14.08 14.01 26.09
CA SER A 579 14.80 14.97 26.92
C SER A 579 15.90 14.29 27.76
N SER A 580 16.73 15.09 28.45
CA SER A 580 17.85 14.59 29.27
C SER A 580 17.43 13.62 30.39
N ASN A 581 16.17 13.66 30.84
CA ASN A 581 15.59 12.71 31.79
C ASN A 581 15.10 11.39 31.16
N GLY A 582 15.30 11.19 29.86
CA GLY A 582 14.89 10.00 29.10
C GLY A 582 13.40 9.94 28.74
N ALA A 583 12.59 10.92 29.13
CA ALA A 583 11.16 10.95 28.77
C ALA A 583 10.97 11.46 27.33
N PRO A 584 10.11 10.82 26.51
CA PRO A 584 9.79 11.32 25.18
C PRO A 584 9.00 12.62 25.31
N THR A 585 9.56 13.70 24.79
CA THR A 585 8.88 15.00 24.71
C THR A 585 7.97 15.05 23.49
N PHE A 586 8.51 14.62 22.34
CA PHE A 586 7.84 14.66 21.04
C PHE A 586 7.92 13.30 20.34
N ALA A 587 6.84 12.94 19.64
CA ALA A 587 6.79 11.78 18.75
C ALA A 587 6.55 12.27 17.32
N VAL A 588 7.65 12.55 16.61
CA VAL A 588 7.63 13.22 15.32
C VAL A 588 7.73 12.24 14.16
N ARG A 589 7.19 12.64 13.02
CA ARG A 589 7.41 11.99 11.72
C ARG A 589 8.03 13.01 10.78
N VAL A 590 8.97 12.57 9.93
CA VAL A 590 9.52 13.44 8.87
C VAL A 590 8.99 12.95 7.53
N ALA A 591 7.99 13.65 7.01
CA ALA A 591 7.39 13.39 5.71
C ALA A 591 8.35 13.75 4.56
N LYS A 592 8.38 12.93 3.52
CA LYS A 592 9.05 13.18 2.24
C LYS A 592 8.00 13.63 1.23
N ILE A 593 8.05 14.90 0.83
CA ILE A 593 7.09 15.48 -0.11
C ILE A 593 7.89 16.03 -1.29
N GLY A 594 7.93 15.28 -2.40
CA GLY A 594 8.91 15.50 -3.46
C GLY A 594 10.34 15.41 -2.91
N SER A 595 11.17 16.42 -3.17
CA SER A 595 12.53 16.52 -2.63
C SER A 595 12.60 17.06 -1.19
N ARG A 596 11.46 17.48 -0.62
CA ARG A 596 11.40 18.25 0.64
C ARG A 596 11.11 17.35 1.82
N LYS A 597 11.56 17.79 3.00
CA LYS A 597 11.34 17.12 4.27
C LYS A 597 10.55 18.01 5.21
N ILE A 598 9.46 17.48 5.74
CA ILE A 598 8.55 18.20 6.63
C ILE A 598 8.40 17.40 7.93
N LEU A 599 8.81 17.99 9.04
CA LEU A 599 8.62 17.48 10.39
C LEU A 599 7.14 17.68 10.78
N LEU A 600 6.48 16.64 11.29
CA LEU A 600 5.05 16.63 11.63
C LEU A 600 4.83 15.90 12.96
N GLU A 601 3.98 16.47 13.81
CA GLU A 601 3.39 15.80 14.97
C GLU A 601 2.03 16.42 15.27
N ALA A 602 1.05 15.59 15.63
CA ALA A 602 -0.22 16.00 16.18
C ALA A 602 -0.44 15.23 17.49
N LYS A 603 -0.75 15.94 18.56
CA LYS A 603 -0.85 15.33 19.89
C LYS A 603 -1.89 16.02 20.77
N GLU A 604 -2.65 15.22 21.50
CA GLU A 604 -3.41 15.66 22.67
C GLU A 604 -2.55 15.56 23.93
N PHE A 605 -2.60 16.56 24.82
CA PHE A 605 -1.87 16.56 26.08
C PHE A 605 -2.65 17.28 27.18
N LEU A 606 -2.21 17.14 28.42
CA LEU A 606 -2.71 17.93 29.54
C LEU A 606 -1.76 19.11 29.78
N ASN A 607 -2.26 20.32 29.61
CA ASN A 607 -1.52 21.52 29.93
C ASN A 607 -1.53 21.72 31.46
N ILE A 608 -0.36 21.58 32.06
CA ILE A 608 -0.12 21.85 33.48
C ILE A 608 0.50 23.25 33.54
N SER A 609 -0.30 24.30 33.31
CA SER A 609 0.20 25.65 33.52
C SER A 609 0.41 25.88 35.02
N THR A 610 1.33 26.78 35.37
CA THR A 610 1.73 27.06 36.76
C THR A 610 0.66 27.77 37.61
N GLU A 611 -0.56 27.95 37.09
CA GLU A 611 -1.68 28.44 37.89
C GLU A 611 -2.35 27.29 38.67
N PRO A 612 -2.94 27.54 39.85
CA PRO A 612 -3.58 26.52 40.69
C PRO A 612 -4.85 25.88 40.09
N ASN A 613 -5.13 26.11 38.81
CA ASN A 613 -6.29 25.62 38.11
C ASN A 613 -6.02 24.21 37.53
N ALA A 614 -7.05 23.34 37.56
CA ALA A 614 -6.94 21.93 37.16
C ALA A 614 -6.32 21.76 35.75
N PRO A 615 -5.55 20.68 35.49
CA PRO A 615 -4.92 20.43 34.20
C PRO A 615 -5.95 20.52 33.08
N GLN A 616 -5.73 21.43 32.13
CA GLN A 616 -6.65 21.60 31.02
C GLN A 616 -6.20 20.72 29.85
N PRO A 617 -7.11 19.94 29.24
CA PRO A 617 -6.79 19.22 28.02
C PRO A 617 -6.47 20.24 26.91
N ALA A 618 -5.42 19.95 26.17
CA ALA A 618 -4.89 20.77 25.09
C ALA A 618 -4.50 19.90 23.89
N TRP A 619 -4.34 20.55 22.75
CA TRP A 619 -3.88 19.93 21.52
C TRP A 619 -2.67 20.69 20.96
N LEU A 620 -1.85 19.97 20.19
CA LEU A 620 -0.65 20.45 19.53
C LEU A 620 -0.67 20.02 18.06
N LEU A 621 -0.32 20.92 17.16
CA LEU A 621 0.16 20.62 15.82
C LEU A 621 1.55 21.24 15.67
N LEU A 622 2.56 20.40 15.49
CA LEU A 622 3.93 20.78 15.20
C LEU A 622 4.19 20.54 13.71
N THR A 623 4.72 21.54 13.02
CA THR A 623 5.12 21.45 11.62
C THR A 623 6.45 22.15 11.41
N GLY A 624 7.44 21.48 10.82
CA GLY A 624 8.75 22.07 10.56
C GLY A 624 9.25 21.83 9.15
N PHE A 625 9.75 22.86 8.49
CA PHE A 625 10.35 22.73 7.15
C PHE A 625 11.85 22.63 7.25
N ARG A 626 12.43 21.61 6.60
CA ARG A 626 13.88 21.51 6.48
C ARG A 626 14.38 22.66 5.62
N GLN A 627 15.34 23.43 6.16
CA GLN A 627 16.01 24.48 5.42
C GLN A 627 16.78 23.86 4.23
N PRO A 628 16.79 24.56 3.08
CA PRO A 628 17.56 24.13 1.94
C PRO A 628 19.05 24.26 2.25
N ALA A 629 19.90 23.51 1.55
CA ALA A 629 21.33 23.71 1.63
C ALA A 629 21.69 25.15 1.22
N PRO A 630 22.69 25.80 1.87
CA PRO A 630 23.14 27.13 1.48
C PRO A 630 23.43 27.19 -0.03
N GLY A 631 22.87 28.19 -0.72
CA GLY A 631 23.02 28.37 -2.17
C GLY A 631 22.05 27.57 -3.05
N SER A 632 21.13 26.80 -2.48
CA SER A 632 20.06 26.16 -3.26
C SER A 632 19.03 27.16 -3.79
N VAL A 633 18.55 26.94 -5.01
CA VAL A 633 17.40 27.66 -5.61
C VAL A 633 16.10 27.54 -4.79
N ASP A 634 15.98 26.52 -3.94
CA ASP A 634 14.87 26.38 -2.98
C ASP A 634 14.86 27.47 -1.88
N ALA A 635 15.90 28.30 -1.79
CA ALA A 635 15.92 29.47 -0.91
C ALA A 635 15.15 30.69 -1.48
N SER A 636 14.69 30.60 -2.74
CA SER A 636 13.82 31.62 -3.31
C SER A 636 12.45 31.58 -2.63
N TRP A 637 11.83 32.74 -2.41
CA TRP A 637 10.42 32.86 -2.04
C TRP A 637 9.61 33.01 -3.33
N PRO A 638 9.25 31.91 -4.02
CA PRO A 638 8.45 32.01 -5.23
C PRO A 638 7.09 32.62 -4.89
N THR A 639 6.52 33.30 -5.88
CA THR A 639 5.09 33.61 -5.85
C THR A 639 4.32 32.30 -5.91
N LEU A 640 3.57 31.97 -4.86
CA LEU A 640 2.72 30.79 -4.80
C LEU A 640 1.26 31.20 -4.70
N ALA A 641 0.44 30.60 -5.55
CA ALA A 641 -0.97 30.43 -5.27
C ALA A 641 -1.13 29.11 -4.50
N MET A 642 -1.81 29.17 -3.35
CA MET A 642 -2.01 28.02 -2.49
C MET A 642 -3.45 27.95 -1.99
N HIS A 643 -3.97 26.74 -1.85
CA HIS A 643 -5.25 26.54 -1.18
C HIS A 643 -5.04 26.63 0.34
N SER A 644 -5.53 27.70 0.95
CA SER A 644 -5.43 27.96 2.39
C SER A 644 -6.70 27.54 3.11
N VAL A 645 -6.53 26.80 4.20
CA VAL A 645 -7.61 26.49 5.16
C VAL A 645 -7.26 27.10 6.50
N SER A 646 -8.24 27.72 7.15
CA SER A 646 -8.09 28.26 8.50
C SER A 646 -8.81 27.46 9.58
N THR A 647 -8.33 27.61 10.82
CA THR A 647 -9.01 27.12 12.04
C THR A 647 -10.37 27.77 12.29
N ALA A 648 -10.68 28.92 11.68
CA ALA A 648 -12.01 29.52 11.67
C ALA A 648 -12.98 28.87 10.66
N SER A 649 -12.66 27.66 10.18
CA SER A 649 -13.43 26.93 9.16
C SER A 649 -13.64 27.74 7.88
N THR A 650 -12.66 28.55 7.51
CA THR A 650 -12.67 29.30 6.26
C THR A 650 -11.70 28.68 5.26
N PHE A 651 -12.03 28.74 3.98
CA PHE A 651 -11.18 28.29 2.88
C PHE A 651 -10.98 29.41 1.87
N GLY A 652 -9.85 29.41 1.19
CA GLY A 652 -9.53 30.43 0.19
C GLY A 652 -8.28 30.10 -0.61
N THR A 653 -8.04 30.88 -1.66
CA THR A 653 -6.75 30.88 -2.35
C THR A 653 -5.89 31.98 -1.75
N ALA A 654 -4.77 31.61 -1.14
CA ALA A 654 -3.76 32.55 -0.71
C ALA A 654 -2.72 32.74 -1.83
N LEU A 655 -2.34 33.99 -2.05
CA LEU A 655 -1.22 34.41 -2.86
C LEU A 655 -0.13 34.86 -1.89
N THR A 656 1.04 34.24 -1.95
CA THR A 656 2.20 34.68 -1.19
C THR A 656 3.37 34.92 -2.12
N ASP A 657 4.16 35.94 -1.84
CA ASP A 657 5.47 36.19 -2.44
C ASP A 657 6.46 36.64 -1.35
N ALA A 658 7.65 37.09 -1.74
CA ALA A 658 8.70 37.50 -0.79
C ALA A 658 8.33 38.72 0.08
N SER A 659 7.31 39.50 -0.32
CA SER A 659 6.93 40.81 0.23
C SER A 659 5.47 40.88 0.68
N SER A 660 4.62 39.94 0.28
CA SER A 660 3.19 39.98 0.57
C SER A 660 2.60 38.60 0.81
N TYR A 661 1.55 38.57 1.64
CA TYR A 661 0.62 37.47 1.77
C TYR A 661 -0.79 38.02 1.68
N THR A 662 -1.58 37.57 0.72
CA THR A 662 -2.98 37.97 0.54
C THR A 662 -3.84 36.73 0.35
N THR A 663 -4.99 36.67 1.00
CA THR A 663 -5.89 35.53 0.93
C THR A 663 -7.32 36.02 1.03
N GLN A 664 -8.21 35.43 0.24
CA GLN A 664 -9.64 35.70 0.29
C GLN A 664 -10.38 34.45 0.75
N TYR A 665 -10.98 34.54 1.92
CA TYR A 665 -11.71 33.48 2.58
C TYR A 665 -13.18 33.53 2.27
N VAL A 666 -13.77 32.36 2.03
CA VAL A 666 -15.22 32.16 2.14
C VAL A 666 -15.51 31.65 3.56
N GLN A 667 -16.31 32.40 4.30
CA GLN A 667 -16.78 32.01 5.62
C GLN A 667 -17.90 30.95 5.53
N PRO A 668 -18.19 30.20 6.61
CA PRO A 668 -19.30 29.23 6.63
C PRO A 668 -20.68 29.77 6.25
N ASN A 669 -20.88 31.09 6.37
CA ASN A 669 -22.11 31.81 5.96
C ASN A 669 -22.07 32.31 4.51
N GLY A 670 -21.00 32.01 3.76
CA GLY A 670 -20.77 32.48 2.39
C GLY A 670 -20.13 33.87 2.27
N ALA A 671 -19.95 34.60 3.37
CA ALA A 671 -19.34 35.94 3.33
C ALA A 671 -17.84 35.85 2.98
N LEU A 672 -17.35 36.86 2.25
CA LEU A 672 -15.94 36.95 1.90
C LEU A 672 -15.17 37.76 2.95
N THR A 673 -14.01 37.27 3.38
CA THR A 673 -13.08 38.01 4.26
C THR A 673 -11.70 38.00 3.63
N THR A 674 -11.01 39.14 3.62
CA THR A 674 -9.65 39.23 3.09
C THR A 674 -8.67 39.40 4.22
N VAL A 675 -7.59 38.61 4.21
CA VAL A 675 -6.41 38.86 5.05
C VAL A 675 -5.28 39.26 4.12
N ALA A 676 -4.69 40.43 4.36
CA ALA A 676 -3.57 40.95 3.60
C ALA A 676 -2.50 41.41 4.58
N SER A 677 -1.26 40.99 4.35
CA SER A 677 -0.11 41.26 5.21
C SER A 677 1.11 41.59 4.37
N THR A 678 1.85 42.63 4.78
CA THR A 678 3.15 42.95 4.19
C THR A 678 4.21 42.14 4.91
N LEU A 679 5.01 41.39 4.17
CA LEU A 679 6.02 40.47 4.69
C LEU A 679 7.41 41.11 4.72
N GLN A 680 8.15 40.83 5.78
CA GLN A 680 9.55 41.20 5.97
C GLN A 680 10.41 39.94 6.17
N SER A 681 11.62 39.94 5.63
CA SER A 681 12.60 38.87 5.81
C SER A 681 12.93 38.64 7.27
N ASP A 682 12.81 37.39 7.73
CA ASP A 682 13.44 36.99 8.98
C ASP A 682 14.96 36.82 8.76
N PRO A 683 15.82 37.44 9.58
CA PRO A 683 17.26 37.38 9.38
C PRO A 683 17.86 36.00 9.67
N THR A 684 17.13 35.09 10.31
CA THR A 684 17.61 33.76 10.75
C THR A 684 17.14 32.60 9.89
N SER A 685 16.20 32.84 8.99
CA SER A 685 15.75 31.84 8.03
C SER A 685 15.34 32.46 6.71
N SER A 686 15.86 31.88 5.62
CA SER A 686 15.41 32.20 4.27
C SER A 686 13.97 31.74 4.02
N GLN A 687 13.43 30.81 4.80
CA GLN A 687 12.07 30.25 4.68
C GLN A 687 11.03 30.97 5.52
N VAL A 688 11.43 31.92 6.37
CA VAL A 688 10.53 32.61 7.30
C VAL A 688 10.39 34.08 6.94
N ARG A 689 9.15 34.57 7.04
CA ARG A 689 8.81 35.98 6.97
C ARG A 689 7.93 36.35 8.14
N VAL A 690 8.06 37.58 8.60
CA VAL A 690 7.17 38.18 9.58
C VAL A 690 6.36 39.25 8.88
N GLY A 691 5.05 39.23 9.06
CA GLY A 691 4.18 40.24 8.50
C GLY A 691 3.25 40.87 9.52
N THR A 692 2.69 42.01 9.14
CA THR A 692 1.63 42.68 9.90
C THR A 692 0.45 42.93 8.98
N ASP A 693 -0.75 42.52 9.40
CA ASP A 693 -1.96 42.82 8.64
C ASP A 693 -2.43 44.27 8.83
N VAL A 694 -3.50 44.64 8.13
CA VAL A 694 -4.14 45.96 8.22
C VAL A 694 -4.69 46.28 9.62
N GLY A 695 -4.93 45.27 10.46
CA GLY A 695 -5.40 45.41 11.84
C GLY A 695 -4.26 45.52 12.86
N GLY A 696 -3.00 45.45 12.43
CA GLY A 696 -1.83 45.46 13.31
C GLY A 696 -1.48 44.10 13.90
N ALA A 697 -2.20 43.03 13.53
CA ALA A 697 -1.88 41.69 13.99
C ALA A 697 -0.61 41.19 13.28
N ARG A 698 0.33 40.68 14.07
CA ARG A 698 1.59 40.12 13.56
C ARG A 698 1.42 38.65 13.22
N PHE A 699 1.99 38.24 12.09
CA PHE A 699 1.97 36.86 11.61
C PHE A 699 3.38 36.39 11.30
N LEU A 700 3.59 35.09 11.50
CA LEU A 700 4.75 34.37 10.99
C LEU A 700 4.30 33.53 9.81
N VAL A 701 5.00 33.66 8.69
CA VAL A 701 4.76 32.90 7.47
C VAL A 701 6.02 32.07 7.19
N LEU A 702 5.84 30.76 7.10
CA LEU A 702 6.88 29.80 6.78
C LEU A 702 6.53 29.16 5.44
N GLN A 703 7.43 29.17 4.45
CA GLN A 703 7.23 28.45 3.19
C GLN A 703 8.46 27.70 2.71
N ASN A 704 8.24 26.62 1.97
CA ASN A 704 9.32 25.86 1.33
C ASN A 704 9.14 25.70 -0.19
N GLY A 705 8.23 26.45 -0.81
CA GLY A 705 7.95 26.35 -2.25
C GLY A 705 6.99 25.22 -2.65
N ALA A 706 6.54 24.36 -1.72
CA ALA A 706 5.45 23.40 -1.94
C ALA A 706 4.32 23.66 -0.97
N MET A 707 4.66 24.02 0.26
CA MET A 707 3.72 24.31 1.31
C MET A 707 4.07 25.63 1.95
N ALA A 708 3.03 26.28 2.48
CA ALA A 708 3.20 27.39 3.39
C ALA A 708 2.33 27.22 4.62
N LEU A 709 2.82 27.74 5.74
CA LEU A 709 2.09 27.89 6.98
C LEU A 709 2.09 29.37 7.33
N MET A 710 0.94 29.89 7.74
CA MET A 710 0.86 31.21 8.35
C MET A 710 0.17 31.09 9.69
N MET A 711 0.76 31.69 10.71
CA MET A 711 0.22 31.71 12.07
C MET A 711 0.26 33.14 12.61
N PRO A 712 -0.70 33.55 13.43
CA PRO A 712 -0.57 34.77 14.21
C PRO A 712 0.44 34.58 15.35
N MET A 713 1.20 35.64 15.66
CA MET A 713 2.18 35.67 16.76
C MET A 713 1.55 36.09 18.11
N GLY A 714 0.25 36.38 18.13
CA GLY A 714 -0.53 36.75 19.33
C GLY A 714 -1.53 35.67 19.76
N PRO A 715 -2.26 35.87 20.88
CA PRO A 715 -3.10 34.84 21.51
C PRO A 715 -4.33 34.38 20.70
N ALA A 716 -4.57 34.95 19.51
CA ALA A 716 -5.73 34.63 18.68
C ALA A 716 -5.33 33.84 17.41
N ILE A 717 -5.31 32.51 17.47
CA ILE A 717 -5.09 31.61 16.32
C ILE A 717 -6.40 31.30 15.57
N ASN A 718 -7.25 32.29 15.32
CA ASN A 718 -8.40 32.09 14.41
C ASN A 718 -7.95 31.90 12.93
N HIS A 719 -6.64 31.99 12.69
CA HIS A 719 -6.03 32.14 11.37
C HIS A 719 -4.76 31.28 11.20
N LEU A 720 -4.68 30.08 11.80
CA LEU A 720 -3.65 29.14 11.33
C LEU A 720 -4.01 28.73 9.91
N HIS A 721 -3.17 29.08 8.97
CA HIS A 721 -3.33 28.78 7.56
C HIS A 721 -2.33 27.70 7.16
N ILE A 722 -2.84 26.66 6.49
CA ILE A 722 -2.02 25.62 5.89
C ILE A 722 -2.33 25.63 4.39
N GLY A 723 -1.29 25.82 3.59
CA GLY A 723 -1.39 25.91 2.14
C GLY A 723 -0.54 24.87 1.42
N LEU A 724 -1.07 24.35 0.32
CA LEU A 724 -0.35 23.55 -0.67
C LEU A 724 -0.35 24.33 -1.98
N ALA A 725 0.85 24.53 -2.55
CA ALA A 725 1.05 25.23 -3.81
C ALA A 725 0.45 24.47 -4.99
N ASN A 726 0.06 25.22 -6.03
CA ASN A 726 -0.42 24.71 -7.31
C ASN A 726 0.62 23.88 -8.07
#